data_AF-A0AAU5GL92-F1
#
_entry.id   AF-A0AAU5GL92-F1
#
_cell.length_a   1.000
_cell.length_b   1.000
_cell.length_c   1.000
_cell.angle_alpha   90.00
_cell.angle_beta   90.00
_cell.angle_gamma   90.00
#
_symmetry.space_group_name_H-M   'P 1'
#
loop_
_entity.id
_entity.type
_entity.pdbx_description
1 polymer ?
#
loop_
_entity_poly.entity_id
_entity_poly.type
_entity_poly.pdbx_seq_one_letter_code
_entity_poly.pdbx_strand_id
1 'polypeptide(L)'
;MPRHRRRVRRGHLALAGLTASALLGGLAFAGGFAADAAPAADSAQKKTQHGITLLDTLTVPAGTTELGMPFGGLSGIDYDPKTHTYAALSDDRSENGKARFYSLQLPLKGEEFAEDKPTLDTLTVLDDTTGEPFAAKAVDPEAIRWNPDGEGLLWTSEGASASGQPAFVRETSASGAYVRQLPLPKAYAPVRSESGTLTAGVRNNQALEGLTLSPDGRKVVTITENALVQDGPAAGLTAKSPSRLLVADRRTGEAEAEHVYEVDPISAAPTAPLPAPVGTYAADRGVSEILAINKTDYLTVERSFASGVGFAIRLYWTTTRGATDISGKQALTGSEKPMPKTLLYDFTLSGTDADNVEGITWGPTLPDGSRTLVLVADDNFGFNGSVTKFHLLSVRPGLLTGGFPTAPKQPSTVDVQLLSFNDFHGNLEPPTGRDANLGSKLDAKSTPVGGAEYLAARLKQLREGTDASLTVAAGDVIGASPFLSGLFHDEPTVESMEKLHLDVTSVGNHEFDEGTEELLRIQHGGCHPEDGCYLDGEPYDGSAFPWLAANVLDRTTGKPLLAPTWVKKVDGVEVGFIGMTLEGTPEVTGQSGIKSVRFTDEVETADAAARKLRRQGVEAIVVLLHEGGVQAGSYGQCDGISGPIVDIAKHLDPAIDAVVTGHTHQPYICSLPDPAGNPRTVTSASSFGRVVTETRLPVDRRTGDVVRDQVAAMNHLVTRTGAKDADQTAVIDKWKALSAPLANRVVGSVTADITRSETRDAESDLANLVADAQLAATSAPERGGAQIALMNPGGVRADLVHASSTGGEAPGEITYAEAFAVQPFAGSLVSVDLTGAQIEKILEEQFNDSGTRAPTLMLGVSKGLTYSFSRSAPVGDRIDPSSIKLDGETLKPDTTYRVTANTFLAAGGDGFTTFAEGGNTVGGGDDITALTDYLTARSPVGPPGTDRVTELP
;
A
#
# COMPACT_ATOMS: atom_id res chain seq x y z
N MET A 1 -22.30 71.57 -0.93
CA MET A 1 -21.21 72.55 -0.81
C MET A 1 -20.54 72.33 0.52
N PRO A 2 -19.21 72.39 0.63
CA PRO A 2 -18.21 72.22 -0.44
C PRO A 2 -17.21 71.09 -0.08
N ARG A 3 -16.43 70.46 -0.96
CA ARG A 3 -16.19 70.51 -2.42
C ARG A 3 -15.29 69.26 -2.66
N HIS A 4 -15.64 68.33 -3.55
CA HIS A 4 -15.26 68.32 -4.99
C HIS A 4 -13.74 68.08 -5.22
N ARG A 5 -13.24 67.26 -6.16
CA ARG A 5 -13.81 66.71 -7.41
C ARG A 5 -12.74 65.86 -8.13
N ARG A 6 -13.17 64.77 -8.80
CA ARG A 6 -12.94 64.38 -10.23
C ARG A 6 -11.48 64.19 -10.74
N ARG A 7 -11.14 63.42 -11.78
CA ARG A 7 -11.82 62.57 -12.80
C ARG A 7 -10.71 61.83 -13.60
N VAL A 8 -10.97 60.56 -13.97
CA VAL A 8 -10.99 60.01 -15.35
C VAL A 8 -9.83 60.31 -16.33
N ARG A 9 -9.20 59.26 -16.89
CA ARG A 9 -9.33 58.87 -18.33
C ARG A 9 -8.64 57.54 -18.69
N ARG A 10 -9.36 56.71 -19.45
CA ARG A 10 -8.84 55.65 -20.35
C ARG A 10 -8.19 56.28 -21.59
N GLY A 11 -7.18 55.62 -22.14
CA GLY A 11 -6.64 55.81 -23.49
C GLY A 11 -5.93 54.54 -23.96
N HIS A 12 -6.35 54.02 -25.12
CA HIS A 12 -5.85 52.81 -25.78
C HIS A 12 -4.59 53.05 -26.63
N LEU A 13 -3.98 51.92 -27.05
CA LEU A 13 -3.10 51.67 -28.20
C LEU A 13 -1.61 52.03 -28.07
N ALA A 14 -0.72 51.02 -28.11
CA ALA A 14 -0.06 50.58 -29.35
C ALA A 14 0.91 49.40 -29.11
N LEU A 15 0.93 48.49 -30.08
CA LEU A 15 1.88 47.40 -30.29
C LEU A 15 3.29 47.92 -30.60
N ALA A 16 4.34 47.25 -30.12
CA ALA A 16 5.54 46.82 -30.87
C ALA A 16 6.60 46.29 -29.90
N GLY A 17 7.06 45.06 -30.15
CA GLY A 17 8.12 44.43 -29.37
C GLY A 17 9.53 44.87 -29.76
N LEU A 18 10.49 44.57 -28.89
CA LEU A 18 11.84 44.15 -29.28
C LEU A 18 12.58 43.58 -28.05
N THR A 19 13.27 42.50 -28.32
CA THR A 19 14.16 41.69 -27.49
C THR A 19 15.35 42.45 -26.91
N ALA A 20 15.81 42.08 -25.71
CA ALA A 20 17.17 41.58 -25.44
C ALA A 20 17.62 41.81 -23.97
N SER A 21 17.90 40.69 -23.31
CA SER A 21 19.06 40.37 -22.47
C SER A 21 19.68 41.36 -21.46
N ALA A 22 19.82 40.80 -20.25
CA ALA A 22 21.04 40.73 -19.43
C ALA A 22 21.27 41.74 -18.28
N LEU A 23 21.25 41.11 -17.09
CA LEU A 23 22.12 41.23 -15.92
C LEU A 23 22.17 42.51 -15.06
N LEU A 24 21.66 42.30 -13.84
CA LEU A 24 22.26 42.53 -12.52
C LEU A 24 22.95 43.87 -12.22
N GLY A 25 22.36 44.58 -11.26
CA GLY A 25 23.06 45.57 -10.46
C GLY A 25 22.16 46.32 -9.47
N GLY A 26 22.14 45.84 -8.22
CA GLY A 26 22.29 46.74 -7.05
C GLY A 26 21.06 47.38 -6.39
N LEU A 27 21.04 47.17 -5.07
CA LEU A 27 20.57 48.06 -3.99
C LEU A 27 19.07 48.14 -3.66
N ALA A 28 18.74 47.40 -2.58
CA ALA A 28 18.17 47.90 -1.33
C ALA A 28 17.07 48.97 -1.39
N PHE A 29 15.89 48.62 -0.86
CA PHE A 29 15.18 49.49 0.08
C PHE A 29 14.36 48.66 1.07
N ALA A 30 14.51 49.02 2.34
CA ALA A 30 13.76 48.54 3.48
C ALA A 30 12.26 48.89 3.37
N GLY A 31 11.41 48.01 3.91
CA GLY A 31 9.99 48.25 4.14
C GLY A 31 9.39 47.04 4.83
N GLY A 32 9.13 47.17 6.13
CA GLY A 32 8.90 46.05 7.04
C GLY A 32 7.59 45.30 6.86
N PHE A 33 7.65 44.02 7.22
CA PHE A 33 6.54 43.33 7.85
C PHE A 33 6.98 43.01 9.28
N ALA A 34 6.17 43.45 10.25
CA ALA A 34 6.32 43.08 11.64
C ALA A 34 6.25 41.55 11.73
N ALA A 35 7.37 40.94 12.12
CA ALA A 35 7.34 39.59 12.65
C ALA A 35 6.55 39.66 13.96
N ASP A 36 5.45 38.92 14.05
CA ASP A 36 4.84 38.61 15.33
C ASP A 36 5.94 38.03 16.22
N ALA A 37 6.16 38.69 17.35
CA ALA A 37 7.04 38.18 18.38
C ALA A 37 6.50 36.81 18.80
N ALA A 38 7.28 35.76 18.51
CA ALA A 38 7.04 34.44 19.06
C ALA A 38 6.84 34.57 20.58
N PRO A 39 5.80 33.94 21.15
CA PRO A 39 5.62 33.98 22.59
C PRO A 39 6.84 33.34 23.24
N ALA A 40 7.32 33.98 24.31
CA ALA A 40 8.42 33.47 25.12
C ALA A 40 8.21 31.99 25.44
N ALA A 41 9.26 31.19 25.21
CA ALA A 41 9.29 29.75 25.46
C ALA A 41 8.73 29.46 26.86
N ASP A 42 7.55 28.85 26.87
CA ASP A 42 6.99 28.24 28.07
C ASP A 42 7.98 27.15 28.52
N SER A 43 8.30 27.08 29.81
CA SER A 43 9.30 26.18 30.35
C SER A 43 8.97 24.74 29.94
N ALA A 44 9.73 24.16 29.01
CA ALA A 44 9.49 22.81 28.53
C ALA A 44 9.53 21.84 29.71
N GLN A 45 8.41 21.18 30.00
CA GLN A 45 8.38 20.09 30.96
C GLN A 45 9.39 19.03 30.51
N LYS A 46 10.41 18.78 31.34
CA LYS A 46 11.37 17.69 31.16
C LYS A 46 10.61 16.38 30.99
N LYS A 47 10.79 15.72 29.85
CA LYS A 47 10.04 14.51 29.50
C LYS A 47 10.82 13.29 29.95
N THR A 48 10.24 12.56 30.91
CA THR A 48 10.82 11.33 31.46
C THR A 48 10.10 10.11 30.91
N GLN A 49 10.84 9.14 30.39
CA GLN A 49 10.35 7.84 29.96
C GLN A 49 11.23 6.75 30.56
N HIS A 50 10.62 5.75 31.20
CA HIS A 50 11.32 4.58 31.78
C HIS A 50 12.58 4.90 32.62
N GLY A 51 12.63 6.07 33.27
CA GLY A 51 13.79 6.50 34.07
C GLY A 51 14.91 7.21 33.30
N ILE A 52 14.70 7.52 32.02
CA ILE A 52 15.52 8.41 31.20
C ILE A 52 14.77 9.74 31.04
N THR A 53 15.48 10.86 31.21
CA THR A 53 14.89 12.20 31.04
C THR A 53 15.73 13.01 30.06
N LEU A 54 15.13 13.52 28.98
CA LEU A 54 15.77 14.52 28.15
C LEU A 54 15.86 15.83 28.93
N LEU A 55 17.10 16.28 29.16
CA LEU A 55 17.39 17.48 29.94
C LEU A 55 17.51 18.72 29.07
N ASP A 56 18.29 18.62 27.98
CA ASP A 56 18.59 19.75 27.11
C ASP A 56 19.00 19.28 25.69
N THR A 57 18.96 20.19 24.73
CA THR A 57 19.41 19.96 23.35
C THR A 57 20.14 21.19 22.82
N LEU A 58 21.42 21.03 22.52
CA LEU A 58 22.22 22.04 21.83
C LEU A 58 22.09 21.81 20.33
N THR A 59 21.78 22.86 19.56
CA THR A 59 21.71 22.81 18.09
C THR A 59 22.81 23.68 17.49
N VAL A 60 23.63 23.09 16.62
CA VAL A 60 24.69 23.80 15.91
C VAL A 60 24.13 24.37 14.61
N PRO A 61 24.40 25.65 14.28
CA PRO A 61 23.95 26.23 13.03
C PRO A 61 24.45 25.47 11.80
N ALA A 62 23.58 25.27 10.81
CA ALA A 62 23.95 24.62 9.54
C ALA A 62 25.07 25.37 8.81
N GLY A 63 25.97 24.62 8.16
CA GLY A 63 27.09 25.17 7.41
C GLY A 63 28.21 25.76 8.27
N THR A 64 28.23 25.42 9.56
CA THR A 64 29.33 25.79 10.47
C THR A 64 30.65 25.25 9.92
N THR A 65 31.65 26.12 9.81
CA THR A 65 33.02 25.76 9.42
C THR A 65 33.95 26.15 10.55
N GLU A 66 34.68 25.20 11.07
CA GLU A 66 35.60 25.41 12.18
C GLU A 66 36.93 24.71 11.89
N LEU A 67 38.03 25.28 12.38
CA LEU A 67 39.39 24.72 12.19
C LEU A 67 39.76 24.44 10.70
N GLY A 68 39.12 25.15 9.76
CA GLY A 68 39.41 25.07 8.32
C GLY A 68 38.70 23.95 7.57
N MET A 69 37.75 23.24 8.18
CA MET A 69 36.89 22.24 7.50
C MET A 69 35.42 22.38 7.95
N PRO A 70 34.46 21.87 7.15
CA PRO A 70 33.05 21.83 7.56
C PRO A 70 32.88 21.03 8.85
N PHE A 71 32.24 21.62 9.86
CA PHE A 71 31.85 20.93 11.09
C PHE A 71 30.42 20.40 10.92
N GLY A 72 30.26 19.09 11.03
CA GLY A 72 29.06 18.35 10.67
C GLY A 72 29.42 16.90 10.34
N GLY A 73 28.46 16.13 9.83
CA GLY A 73 28.68 14.72 9.52
C GLY A 73 28.86 13.85 10.77
N LEU A 74 28.30 14.21 11.92
CA LEU A 74 28.73 13.60 13.20
C LEU A 74 28.03 12.27 13.49
N SER A 75 28.66 11.16 13.09
CA SER A 75 28.17 9.78 13.31
C SER A 75 28.67 9.13 14.60
N GLY A 76 29.79 9.59 15.17
CA GLY A 76 30.41 8.97 16.35
C GLY A 76 30.79 9.96 17.44
N ILE A 77 30.61 9.60 18.71
CA ILE A 77 31.07 10.42 19.85
C ILE A 77 31.56 9.56 21.03
N ASP A 78 32.61 10.01 21.72
CA ASP A 78 33.02 9.41 23.00
C ASP A 78 33.59 10.43 23.99
N TYR A 79 33.31 10.25 25.27
CA TYR A 79 33.71 11.16 26.35
C TYR A 79 34.88 10.57 27.17
N ASP A 80 35.96 11.32 27.32
CA ASP A 80 37.02 11.00 28.26
C ASP A 80 36.77 11.70 29.62
N PRO A 81 36.42 10.95 30.69
CA PRO A 81 36.20 11.53 32.01
C PRO A 81 37.47 12.06 32.68
N LYS A 82 38.67 11.74 32.19
CA LYS A 82 39.95 12.21 32.76
C LYS A 82 40.27 13.63 32.31
N THR A 83 40.00 13.93 31.04
CA THR A 83 40.28 15.24 30.42
C THR A 83 39.05 16.12 30.31
N HIS A 84 37.85 15.55 30.50
CA HIS A 84 36.56 16.20 30.28
C HIS A 84 36.34 16.65 28.82
N THR A 85 36.91 15.91 27.87
CA THR A 85 36.81 16.19 26.43
C THR A 85 36.06 15.09 25.70
N TYR A 86 35.42 15.45 24.60
CA TYR A 86 34.76 14.52 23.68
C TYR A 86 35.60 14.35 22.42
N ALA A 87 35.68 13.12 21.90
CA ALA A 87 36.03 12.88 20.51
C ALA A 87 34.74 12.74 19.70
N ALA A 88 34.56 13.53 18.65
CA ALA A 88 33.42 13.43 17.73
C ALA A 88 33.91 13.13 16.31
N LEU A 89 33.54 11.99 15.75
CA LEU A 89 33.94 11.53 14.41
C LEU A 89 33.02 12.13 13.36
N SER A 90 33.58 12.49 12.20
CA SER A 90 32.81 12.85 11.03
C SER A 90 32.74 11.68 10.05
N ASP A 91 31.53 11.34 9.59
CA ASP A 91 31.19 10.34 8.56
C ASP A 91 31.56 10.76 7.14
N ASP A 92 32.06 11.99 6.98
CA ASP A 92 32.52 12.49 5.71
C ASP A 92 33.51 11.51 5.08
N ARG A 93 33.11 11.01 3.91
CA ARG A 93 33.86 10.02 3.13
C ARG A 93 35.11 10.59 2.49
N SER A 94 35.77 11.55 3.12
CA SER A 94 36.81 12.40 2.54
C SER A 94 36.33 13.24 1.34
N GLU A 95 35.03 13.59 1.25
CA GLU A 95 34.46 14.32 0.11
C GLU A 95 34.38 15.84 0.34
N ASN A 96 33.87 16.26 1.51
CA ASN A 96 33.71 17.67 1.85
C ASN A 96 34.94 18.22 2.59
N GLY A 97 35.64 17.37 3.31
CA GLY A 97 36.92 17.57 3.98
C GLY A 97 37.61 16.21 4.14
N LYS A 98 38.82 16.15 4.70
CA LYS A 98 39.49 14.86 4.96
C LYS A 98 38.75 14.10 6.06
N ALA A 99 38.74 12.77 6.02
CA ALA A 99 38.26 11.93 7.12
C ALA A 99 38.92 12.34 8.45
N ARG A 100 38.12 12.58 9.49
CA ARG A 100 38.56 13.33 10.67
C ARG A 100 37.70 13.08 11.90
N PHE A 101 38.27 13.38 13.05
CA PHE A 101 37.51 13.58 14.29
C PHE A 101 37.90 14.91 14.95
N TYR A 102 37.01 15.42 15.78
CA TYR A 102 37.19 16.63 16.57
C TYR A 102 37.38 16.28 18.04
N SER A 103 38.32 16.96 18.70
CA SER A 103 38.27 17.09 20.16
C SER A 103 37.43 18.32 20.49
N LEU A 104 36.40 18.16 21.31
CA LEU A 104 35.51 19.25 21.69
C LEU A 104 35.06 19.16 23.15
N GLN A 105 34.54 20.27 23.67
CA GLN A 105 33.95 20.37 24.99
C GLN A 105 32.47 20.76 24.89
N LEU A 106 31.67 20.14 25.75
CA LEU A 106 30.25 20.41 25.96
C LEU A 106 30.05 20.77 27.45
N PRO A 107 30.50 21.96 27.88
CA PRO A 107 30.40 22.35 29.29
C PRO A 107 28.94 22.38 29.73
N LEU A 108 28.67 21.95 30.96
CA LEU A 108 27.32 21.95 31.53
C LEU A 108 27.18 23.02 32.62
N LYS A 109 25.99 23.64 32.69
CA LYS A 109 25.57 24.53 33.76
C LYS A 109 24.34 23.93 34.46
N GLY A 110 24.59 23.06 35.43
CA GLY A 110 23.51 22.30 36.07
C GLY A 110 23.06 21.16 35.17
N GLU A 111 21.79 21.20 34.73
CA GLU A 111 21.18 20.18 33.85
C GLU A 111 21.08 20.64 32.39
N GLU A 112 21.77 21.72 32.02
CA GLU A 112 21.74 22.34 30.68
C GLU A 112 23.16 22.49 30.14
N PHE A 113 23.31 22.60 28.82
CA PHE A 113 24.56 23.03 28.21
C PHE A 113 24.84 24.48 28.62
N ALA A 114 26.10 24.78 28.95
CA ALA A 114 26.49 26.11 29.42
C ALA A 114 26.59 27.14 28.30
N GLU A 115 26.72 26.68 27.06
CA GLU A 115 26.96 27.48 25.86
C GLU A 115 26.03 27.00 24.73
N ASP A 116 25.73 27.89 23.79
CA ASP A 116 24.84 27.59 22.65
C ASP A 116 25.57 26.85 21.49
N LYS A 117 26.87 26.57 21.65
CA LYS A 117 27.68 25.82 20.67
C LYS A 117 28.80 25.01 21.35
N PRO A 118 29.26 23.89 20.75
CA PRO A 118 30.42 23.18 21.26
C PRO A 118 31.68 24.05 21.16
N THR A 119 32.61 23.86 22.11
CA THR A 119 33.95 24.46 22.02
C THR A 119 34.90 23.44 21.38
N LEU A 120 35.38 23.72 20.17
CA LEU A 120 36.31 22.83 19.47
C LEU A 120 37.76 23.13 19.88
N ASP A 121 38.46 22.10 20.34
CA ASP A 121 39.87 22.18 20.74
C ASP A 121 40.80 21.88 19.55
N THR A 122 40.58 20.75 18.89
CA THR A 122 41.43 20.27 17.78
C THR A 122 40.64 19.51 16.73
N LEU A 123 41.15 19.49 15.50
CA LEU A 123 40.70 18.63 14.40
C LEU A 123 41.87 17.70 14.05
N THR A 124 41.61 16.41 14.08
CA THR A 124 42.61 15.37 13.77
C THR A 124 42.18 14.62 12.51
N VAL A 125 43.04 14.61 11.50
CA VAL A 125 42.85 13.86 10.25
C VAL A 125 43.20 12.40 10.48
N LEU A 126 42.39 11.48 9.95
CA LEU A 126 42.63 10.06 9.99
C LEU A 126 43.44 9.62 8.76
N ASP A 127 44.50 8.85 9.01
CA ASP A 127 45.35 8.30 7.97
C ASP A 127 44.95 6.85 7.61
N ASP A 128 45.19 6.51 6.35
CA ASP A 128 45.02 5.16 5.83
C ASP A 128 46.18 4.22 6.25
N THR A 129 46.17 2.98 5.77
CA THR A 129 47.19 1.98 6.11
C THR A 129 48.59 2.29 5.57
N THR A 130 48.72 3.28 4.68
CA THR A 130 49.99 3.76 4.13
C THR A 130 50.55 4.96 4.88
N GLY A 131 49.78 5.53 5.83
CA GLY A 131 50.14 6.73 6.58
C GLY A 131 49.81 8.03 5.86
N GLU A 132 48.96 7.97 4.83
CA GLU A 132 48.47 9.13 4.10
C GLU A 132 46.99 9.36 4.42
N PRO A 133 46.48 10.60 4.38
CA PRO A 133 45.05 10.86 4.54
C PRO A 133 44.20 10.10 3.52
N PHE A 134 43.05 9.59 3.93
CA PHE A 134 42.14 8.87 3.04
C PHE A 134 41.75 9.70 1.82
N ALA A 135 41.83 9.08 0.64
CA ALA A 135 41.29 9.64 -0.59
C ALA A 135 39.76 9.76 -0.52
N ALA A 136 39.18 10.64 -1.33
CA ALA A 136 37.72 10.80 -1.43
C ALA A 136 37.04 9.46 -1.76
N LYS A 137 35.97 9.15 -1.02
CA LYS A 137 35.18 7.91 -1.05
C LYS A 137 35.95 6.63 -0.71
N ALA A 138 37.09 6.74 -0.03
CA ALA A 138 37.89 5.58 0.37
C ALA A 138 37.57 5.07 1.79
N VAL A 139 36.68 5.76 2.51
CA VAL A 139 36.28 5.45 3.87
C VAL A 139 34.86 5.95 4.10
N ASP A 140 34.18 5.35 5.07
CA ASP A 140 32.83 5.67 5.51
C ASP A 140 32.78 5.55 7.04
N PRO A 141 33.25 6.55 7.79
CA PRO A 141 33.46 6.45 9.25
C PRO A 141 32.15 6.52 10.06
N GLU A 142 31.94 5.62 11.04
CA GLU A 142 30.70 5.63 11.85
C GLU A 142 30.92 5.89 13.34
N ALA A 143 31.43 4.92 14.10
CA ALA A 143 31.60 5.08 15.54
C ALA A 143 33.06 5.31 15.95
N ILE A 144 33.28 5.93 17.11
CA ILE A 144 34.60 6.18 17.70
C ILE A 144 34.58 5.97 19.22
N ARG A 145 35.67 5.43 19.79
CA ARG A 145 35.87 5.23 21.24
C ARG A 145 37.32 5.47 21.65
N TRP A 146 37.54 6.15 22.77
CA TRP A 146 38.87 6.27 23.37
C TRP A 146 39.37 4.92 23.87
N ASN A 147 40.65 4.64 23.65
CA ASN A 147 41.31 3.55 24.36
C ASN A 147 41.42 3.90 25.86
N PRO A 148 41.33 2.92 26.78
CA PRO A 148 41.37 3.19 28.22
C PRO A 148 42.67 3.82 28.74
N ASP A 149 43.77 3.63 28.02
CA ASP A 149 45.07 4.27 28.29
C ASP A 149 45.08 5.75 27.85
N GLY A 150 44.20 6.15 26.94
CA GLY A 150 44.12 7.50 26.37
C GLY A 150 45.15 7.76 25.26
N GLU A 151 45.87 6.74 24.78
CA GLU A 151 46.96 6.91 23.80
C GLU A 151 46.45 6.83 22.33
N GLY A 152 45.21 6.38 22.13
CA GLY A 152 44.60 6.20 20.82
C GLY A 152 43.10 6.00 20.89
N LEU A 153 42.49 5.72 19.73
CA LEU A 153 41.06 5.50 19.57
C LEU A 153 40.80 4.26 18.72
N LEU A 154 39.66 3.63 18.97
CA LEU A 154 39.05 2.67 18.06
C LEU A 154 37.93 3.34 17.29
N TRP A 155 37.76 2.96 16.04
CA TRP A 155 36.68 3.47 15.19
C TRP A 155 36.25 2.45 14.14
N THR A 156 35.03 2.61 13.64
CA THR A 156 34.46 1.74 12.61
C THR A 156 34.37 2.46 11.26
N SER A 157 34.33 1.64 10.21
CA SER A 157 33.83 2.08 8.93
C SER A 157 32.91 1.02 8.33
N GLU A 158 31.82 1.49 7.75
CA GLU A 158 30.87 0.68 6.97
C GLU A 158 31.52 0.03 5.74
N GLY A 159 32.56 0.68 5.22
CA GLY A 159 33.07 0.41 3.89
C GLY A 159 32.06 0.79 2.80
N ALA A 160 32.22 0.21 1.62
CA ALA A 160 31.33 0.43 0.50
C ALA A 160 31.22 -0.88 -0.27
N SER A 161 30.31 -1.74 0.18
CA SER A 161 30.18 -3.08 -0.40
C SER A 161 29.86 -3.01 -1.89
N ALA A 162 29.17 -1.96 -2.37
CA ALA A 162 28.94 -1.64 -3.79
C ALA A 162 30.22 -1.58 -4.64
N SER A 163 31.29 -1.00 -4.09
CA SER A 163 32.59 -0.83 -4.76
C SER A 163 33.63 -1.85 -4.27
N GLY A 164 33.24 -2.81 -3.43
CA GLY A 164 34.11 -3.85 -2.88
C GLY A 164 35.01 -3.38 -1.74
N GLN A 165 34.77 -2.20 -1.18
CA GLN A 165 35.49 -1.72 0.01
C GLN A 165 34.92 -2.43 1.26
N PRO A 166 35.75 -3.13 2.06
CA PRO A 166 35.28 -3.88 3.22
C PRO A 166 35.05 -2.96 4.43
N ALA A 167 34.04 -3.29 5.24
CA ALA A 167 33.88 -2.74 6.58
C ALA A 167 35.09 -3.08 7.47
N PHE A 168 35.37 -2.23 8.47
CA PHE A 168 36.46 -2.48 9.42
C PHE A 168 36.20 -1.93 10.81
N VAL A 169 36.95 -2.46 11.78
CA VAL A 169 37.22 -1.83 13.08
C VAL A 169 38.72 -1.57 13.16
N ARG A 170 39.13 -0.32 13.34
CA ARG A 170 40.54 0.09 13.34
C ARG A 170 40.93 0.84 14.59
N GLU A 171 42.21 0.71 14.94
CA GLU A 171 42.86 1.48 15.98
C GLU A 171 43.74 2.56 15.35
N THR A 172 43.65 3.76 15.89
CA THR A 172 44.43 4.93 15.48
C THR A 172 45.10 5.57 16.71
N SER A 173 46.23 6.25 16.51
CA SER A 173 46.82 7.06 17.57
C SER A 173 45.96 8.30 17.86
N ALA A 174 46.18 8.97 18.98
CA ALA A 174 45.53 10.26 19.25
C ALA A 174 45.83 11.35 18.19
N SER A 175 46.89 11.16 17.38
CA SER A 175 47.24 12.05 16.26
C SER A 175 46.65 11.61 14.91
N GLY A 176 45.84 10.54 14.88
CA GLY A 176 45.15 10.07 13.67
C GLY A 176 45.92 9.04 12.82
N ALA A 177 47.12 8.62 13.26
CA ALA A 177 47.93 7.65 12.53
C ALA A 177 47.41 6.21 12.70
N TYR A 178 47.28 5.47 11.60
CA TYR A 178 46.90 4.05 11.62
C TYR A 178 47.82 3.21 12.52
N VAL A 179 47.22 2.41 13.41
CA VAL A 179 47.95 1.48 14.29
C VAL A 179 47.74 0.04 13.83
N ARG A 180 46.48 -0.41 13.78
CA ARG A 180 46.11 -1.77 13.34
C ARG A 180 44.63 -1.89 12.99
N GLN A 181 44.26 -2.99 12.34
CA GLN A 181 42.88 -3.38 12.08
C GLN A 181 42.54 -4.66 12.84
N LEU A 182 41.37 -4.71 13.45
CA LEU A 182 40.85 -5.93 14.08
C LEU A 182 40.27 -6.86 13.01
N PRO A 183 40.50 -8.18 13.09
CA PRO A 183 39.92 -9.12 12.14
C PRO A 183 38.40 -9.23 12.36
N LEU A 184 37.65 -9.24 11.25
CA LEU A 184 36.22 -9.55 11.27
C LEU A 184 35.98 -11.02 10.89
N PRO A 185 34.91 -11.65 11.41
CA PRO A 185 34.50 -12.98 10.96
C PRO A 185 34.24 -13.01 9.46
N LYS A 186 34.51 -14.16 8.81
CA LYS A 186 34.35 -14.33 7.36
C LYS A 186 32.95 -14.00 6.84
N ALA A 187 31.92 -14.20 7.67
CA ALA A 187 30.52 -13.95 7.32
C ALA A 187 30.24 -12.48 6.95
N TYR A 188 31.06 -11.53 7.43
CA TYR A 188 30.90 -10.09 7.15
C TYR A 188 31.46 -9.68 5.78
N ALA A 189 32.36 -10.48 5.21
CA ALA A 189 33.02 -10.13 3.95
C ALA A 189 31.98 -10.12 2.81
N PRO A 190 31.89 -9.04 2.01
CA PRO A 190 30.95 -8.97 0.89
C PRO A 190 31.32 -10.01 -0.17
N VAL A 191 30.34 -10.83 -0.57
CA VAL A 191 30.46 -11.84 -1.63
C VAL A 191 29.50 -11.46 -2.76
N ARG A 192 30.00 -11.45 -3.99
CA ARG A 192 29.22 -11.13 -5.18
C ARG A 192 29.10 -12.33 -6.13
N SER A 193 27.96 -12.46 -6.79
CA SER A 193 27.77 -13.36 -7.93
C SER A 193 28.62 -12.93 -9.13
N GLU A 194 28.71 -13.79 -10.15
CA GLU A 194 29.34 -13.42 -11.44
C GLU A 194 28.66 -12.21 -12.10
N SER A 195 27.35 -12.04 -11.90
CA SER A 195 26.59 -10.86 -12.37
C SER A 195 26.82 -9.61 -11.52
N GLY A 196 27.68 -9.68 -10.49
CA GLY A 196 28.00 -8.57 -9.60
C GLY A 196 26.92 -8.30 -8.54
N THR A 197 25.95 -9.18 -8.33
CA THR A 197 24.93 -9.02 -7.26
C THR A 197 25.50 -9.44 -5.91
N LEU A 198 25.27 -8.67 -4.86
CA LEU A 198 25.71 -9.03 -3.50
C LEU A 198 24.87 -10.21 -2.98
N THR A 199 25.52 -11.31 -2.60
CA THR A 199 24.86 -12.57 -2.18
C THR A 199 25.15 -12.96 -0.73
N ALA A 200 26.18 -12.40 -0.11
CA ALA A 200 26.51 -12.57 1.30
C ALA A 200 27.38 -11.39 1.79
N GLY A 201 27.49 -11.22 3.11
CA GLY A 201 28.29 -10.19 3.77
C GLY A 201 27.49 -8.96 4.19
N VAL A 202 28.23 -7.93 4.61
CA VAL A 202 27.66 -6.63 4.97
C VAL A 202 26.99 -5.96 3.77
N ARG A 203 25.87 -5.27 4.05
CA ARG A 203 25.11 -4.49 3.08
C ARG A 203 25.82 -3.16 2.79
N ASN A 204 25.36 -2.43 1.78
CA ASN A 204 25.94 -1.13 1.46
C ASN A 204 25.22 -0.06 2.28
N ASN A 205 25.97 0.75 3.05
CA ASN A 205 25.41 1.79 3.93
C ASN A 205 24.42 1.23 4.96
N GLN A 206 24.74 0.04 5.48
CA GLN A 206 23.96 -0.77 6.42
C GLN A 206 24.88 -1.81 7.11
N ALA A 207 26.13 -1.42 7.39
CA ALA A 207 27.23 -2.27 7.80
C ALA A 207 27.59 -2.01 9.27
N LEU A 208 28.85 -1.68 9.60
CA LEU A 208 29.31 -1.53 10.99
C LEU A 208 29.11 -0.09 11.51
N GLU A 209 27.89 0.19 11.96
CA GLU A 209 27.51 1.45 12.60
C GLU A 209 28.10 1.56 14.01
N GLY A 210 27.78 0.61 14.88
CA GLY A 210 27.99 0.78 16.31
C GLY A 210 29.32 0.24 16.86
N LEU A 211 29.89 0.91 17.86
CA LEU A 211 31.11 0.49 18.57
C LEU A 211 31.07 0.85 20.06
N THR A 212 31.46 -0.08 20.93
CA THR A 212 31.73 0.22 22.35
C THR A 212 32.86 -0.61 22.93
N LEU A 213 33.41 -0.15 24.05
CA LEU A 213 34.29 -0.93 24.91
C LEU A 213 33.55 -1.45 26.13
N SER A 214 33.87 -2.66 26.58
CA SER A 214 33.45 -3.12 27.91
C SER A 214 34.03 -2.19 28.99
N PRO A 215 33.40 -2.03 30.18
CA PRO A 215 33.88 -1.08 31.20
C PRO A 215 35.31 -1.33 31.73
N ASP A 216 35.80 -2.58 31.69
CA ASP A 216 37.20 -2.88 32.04
C ASP A 216 38.18 -2.66 30.87
N GLY A 217 37.66 -2.20 29.74
CA GLY A 217 38.38 -1.92 28.51
C GLY A 217 38.77 -3.15 27.69
N ARG A 218 38.59 -4.37 28.19
CA ARG A 218 39.25 -5.54 27.60
C ARG A 218 38.57 -6.05 26.33
N LYS A 219 37.29 -5.74 26.14
CA LYS A 219 36.48 -6.19 25.00
C LYS A 219 36.06 -5.02 24.13
N VAL A 220 36.09 -5.27 22.82
CA VAL A 220 35.50 -4.43 21.79
C VAL A 220 34.19 -5.09 21.38
N VAL A 221 33.14 -4.29 21.29
CA VAL A 221 31.83 -4.74 20.83
C VAL A 221 31.42 -3.87 19.67
N THR A 222 31.04 -4.48 18.55
CA THR A 222 30.52 -3.78 17.37
C THR A 222 29.25 -4.47 16.89
N ILE A 223 28.37 -3.72 16.23
CA ILE A 223 27.06 -4.20 15.79
C ILE A 223 26.79 -3.69 14.38
N THR A 224 26.12 -4.50 13.56
CA THR A 224 25.70 -4.05 12.23
C THR A 224 24.43 -3.21 12.27
N GLU A 225 24.24 -2.29 11.31
CA GLU A 225 22.99 -1.52 11.19
C GLU A 225 21.79 -2.46 11.01
N ASN A 226 21.95 -3.40 10.08
CA ASN A 226 20.93 -4.36 9.66
C ASN A 226 21.56 -5.76 9.48
N ALA A 227 20.73 -6.73 9.11
CA ALA A 227 21.17 -8.10 8.84
C ALA A 227 22.21 -8.17 7.72
N LEU A 228 23.16 -9.10 7.85
CA LEU A 228 23.98 -9.53 6.71
C LEU A 228 23.06 -10.11 5.62
N VAL A 229 23.49 -10.05 4.36
CA VAL A 229 22.64 -10.46 3.22
C VAL A 229 22.10 -11.88 3.35
N GLN A 230 22.91 -12.80 3.87
CA GLN A 230 22.56 -14.20 4.05
C GLN A 230 21.72 -14.51 5.29
N ASP A 231 21.51 -13.53 6.18
CA ASP A 231 20.83 -13.73 7.46
C ASP A 231 19.35 -13.34 7.42
N GLY A 232 18.95 -12.51 6.45
CA GLY A 232 17.59 -12.02 6.32
C GLY A 232 17.53 -10.65 5.65
N PRO A 233 16.33 -10.08 5.48
CA PRO A 233 16.14 -8.74 4.91
C PRO A 233 16.66 -7.64 5.87
N ALA A 234 16.95 -6.47 5.30
CA ALA A 234 17.01 -5.23 6.10
C ALA A 234 15.61 -4.91 6.64
N ALA A 235 15.51 -4.05 7.65
CA ALA A 235 14.22 -3.70 8.24
C ALA A 235 13.29 -3.09 7.18
N GLY A 236 12.05 -3.58 7.15
CA GLY A 236 10.98 -3.06 6.30
C GLY A 236 9.88 -2.41 7.14
N LEU A 237 8.77 -2.01 6.54
CA LEU A 237 7.61 -1.48 7.28
C LEU A 237 7.00 -2.48 8.26
N THR A 238 7.11 -3.77 7.93
CA THR A 238 6.62 -4.88 8.76
C THR A 238 7.71 -5.89 9.08
N ALA A 239 8.71 -6.06 8.21
CA ALA A 239 9.84 -6.95 8.43
C ALA A 239 10.83 -6.38 9.46
N LYS A 240 11.25 -7.23 10.39
CA LYS A 240 12.38 -6.98 11.31
C LYS A 240 13.70 -7.39 10.65
N SER A 241 14.83 -6.92 11.20
CA SER A 241 16.15 -7.31 10.70
C SER A 241 17.05 -7.95 11.77
N PRO A 242 17.58 -9.16 11.55
CA PRO A 242 18.52 -9.79 12.48
C PRO A 242 19.96 -9.27 12.31
N SER A 243 20.27 -8.12 12.92
CA SER A 243 21.63 -7.57 13.01
C SER A 243 22.54 -8.47 13.86
N ARG A 244 23.85 -8.44 13.58
CA ARG A 244 24.86 -9.19 14.36
C ARG A 244 25.64 -8.26 15.27
N LEU A 245 25.70 -8.63 16.55
CA LEU A 245 26.60 -8.04 17.55
C LEU A 245 27.81 -8.95 17.75
N LEU A 246 29.00 -8.43 17.50
CA LEU A 246 30.28 -9.12 17.66
C LEU A 246 31.00 -8.64 18.91
N VAL A 247 31.42 -9.58 19.77
CA VAL A 247 32.29 -9.33 20.92
C VAL A 247 33.67 -9.91 20.63
N ALA A 248 34.71 -9.07 20.71
CA ALA A 248 36.09 -9.47 20.47
C ALA A 248 37.02 -9.04 21.61
N ASP A 249 38.11 -9.78 21.83
CA ASP A 249 39.20 -9.33 22.69
C ASP A 249 39.90 -8.12 22.06
N ARG A 250 40.00 -7.01 22.79
CA ARG A 250 40.58 -5.77 22.26
C ARG A 250 42.01 -6.00 21.79
N ARG A 251 42.82 -6.73 22.56
CA ARG A 251 44.26 -6.83 22.34
C ARG A 251 44.58 -7.79 21.21
N THR A 252 43.94 -8.95 21.15
CA THR A 252 44.19 -9.95 20.10
C THR A 252 43.35 -9.72 18.85
N GLY A 253 42.18 -9.09 19.01
CA GLY A 253 41.16 -8.99 17.96
C GLY A 253 40.38 -10.28 17.74
N GLU A 254 40.62 -11.33 18.53
CA GLU A 254 39.91 -12.59 18.38
C GLU A 254 38.44 -12.43 18.78
N ALA A 255 37.53 -12.88 17.91
CA ALA A 255 36.11 -12.97 18.19
C ALA A 255 35.86 -13.99 19.30
N GLU A 256 35.14 -13.58 20.34
CA GLU A 256 34.84 -14.42 21.51
C GLU A 256 33.37 -14.83 21.60
N ALA A 257 32.47 -13.96 21.15
CA ALA A 257 31.04 -14.24 21.10
C ALA A 257 30.39 -13.44 19.96
N GLU A 258 29.28 -13.94 19.45
CA GLU A 258 28.45 -13.22 18.50
C GLU A 258 26.98 -13.49 18.82
N HIS A 259 26.13 -12.48 18.73
CA HIS A 259 24.71 -12.57 19.09
C HIS A 259 23.83 -11.86 18.07
N VAL A 260 22.57 -12.30 17.95
CA VAL A 260 21.58 -11.64 17.12
C VAL A 260 20.93 -10.50 17.89
N TYR A 261 20.96 -9.29 17.36
CA TYR A 261 20.12 -8.17 17.77
C TYR A 261 19.02 -7.98 16.73
N GLU A 262 17.76 -8.03 17.15
CA GLU A 262 16.63 -7.85 16.23
C GLU A 262 16.27 -6.38 16.12
N VAL A 263 16.47 -5.76 14.96
CA VAL A 263 16.05 -4.40 14.63
C VAL A 263 14.54 -4.39 14.37
N ASP A 264 13.83 -3.43 14.94
CA ASP A 264 12.38 -3.29 14.74
C ASP A 264 12.04 -2.86 13.30
N PRO A 265 10.76 -2.96 12.87
CA PRO A 265 10.33 -2.43 11.59
C PRO A 265 10.41 -0.89 11.52
N ILE A 266 10.47 -0.36 10.30
CA ILE A 266 10.41 1.08 10.00
C ILE A 266 9.18 1.69 10.67
N SER A 267 9.37 2.86 11.30
CA SER A 267 8.36 3.42 12.22
C SER A 267 7.11 3.95 11.52
N ALA A 268 7.20 4.36 10.25
CA ALA A 268 6.08 4.86 9.46
C ALA A 268 6.33 4.67 7.96
N ALA A 269 5.25 4.55 7.18
CA ALA A 269 5.34 4.55 5.73
C ALA A 269 5.71 5.94 5.19
N PRO A 270 6.52 6.04 4.12
CA PRO A 270 6.82 7.32 3.50
C PRO A 270 5.56 7.93 2.88
N THR A 271 5.37 9.24 3.09
CA THR A 271 4.23 10.02 2.58
C THR A 271 4.60 10.94 1.41
N ALA A 272 5.90 11.05 1.10
CA ALA A 272 6.41 11.86 -0.01
C ALA A 272 7.51 11.12 -0.79
N PRO A 273 7.64 11.33 -2.11
CA PRO A 273 8.77 10.82 -2.88
C PRO A 273 10.08 11.52 -2.47
N LEU A 274 11.20 10.80 -2.52
CA LEU A 274 12.51 11.40 -2.29
C LEU A 274 12.92 12.32 -3.45
N PRO A 275 13.48 13.51 -3.18
CA PRO A 275 14.11 14.32 -4.22
C PRO A 275 15.39 13.64 -4.73
N ALA A 276 15.53 13.52 -6.05
CA ALA A 276 16.77 13.07 -6.67
C ALA A 276 17.94 14.01 -6.28
N PRO A 277 19.17 13.51 -6.03
CA PRO A 277 19.72 12.22 -6.45
C PRO A 277 19.88 11.17 -5.33
N VAL A 278 19.25 11.37 -4.16
CA VAL A 278 19.66 10.66 -2.95
C VAL A 278 18.96 9.31 -2.81
N GLY A 279 19.74 8.23 -2.93
CA GLY A 279 19.41 6.87 -2.46
C GLY A 279 18.20 6.18 -3.07
N THR A 280 18.13 4.85 -2.90
CA THR A 280 17.02 4.00 -3.37
C THR A 280 15.90 3.80 -2.35
N TYR A 281 16.04 4.31 -1.11
CA TYR A 281 15.15 3.95 0.00
C TYR A 281 14.33 5.13 0.49
N ALA A 282 13.02 5.12 0.18
CA ALA A 282 12.08 6.14 0.68
C ALA A 282 11.89 6.08 2.21
N ALA A 283 12.29 4.98 2.85
CA ALA A 283 12.32 4.82 4.30
C ALA A 283 13.36 3.75 4.70
N ASP A 284 13.88 3.84 5.93
CA ASP A 284 14.87 2.92 6.49
C ASP A 284 14.74 2.84 8.03
N ARG A 285 15.31 1.77 8.61
CA ARG A 285 15.56 1.63 10.04
C ARG A 285 16.77 0.75 10.32
N GLY A 286 17.57 1.18 11.28
CA GLY A 286 18.84 0.55 11.63
C GLY A 286 19.25 0.75 13.08
N VAL A 287 20.20 -0.06 13.56
CA VAL A 287 20.97 0.29 14.78
C VAL A 287 22.05 1.28 14.37
N SER A 288 21.93 2.54 14.79
CA SER A 288 22.96 3.55 14.51
C SER A 288 24.08 3.54 15.54
N GLU A 289 23.83 3.08 16.79
CA GLU A 289 24.90 3.06 17.79
C GLU A 289 24.67 2.10 18.98
N ILE A 290 25.75 1.77 19.70
CA ILE A 290 25.76 0.93 20.90
C ILE A 290 26.71 1.45 22.00
N LEU A 291 26.25 1.39 23.25
CA LEU A 291 27.04 1.79 24.43
C LEU A 291 27.00 0.73 25.54
N ALA A 292 28.17 0.30 26.01
CA ALA A 292 28.25 -0.69 27.08
C ALA A 292 27.83 -0.10 28.43
N ILE A 293 26.96 -0.85 29.12
CA ILE A 293 26.61 -0.63 30.53
C ILE A 293 27.52 -1.49 31.40
N ASN A 294 27.62 -2.78 31.05
CA ASN A 294 28.45 -3.78 31.71
C ASN A 294 28.96 -4.82 30.70
N LYS A 295 29.42 -5.99 31.16
CA LYS A 295 29.99 -7.03 30.29
C LYS A 295 28.99 -7.68 29.33
N THR A 296 27.70 -7.59 29.60
CA THR A 296 26.66 -8.26 28.81
C THR A 296 25.51 -7.35 28.43
N ASP A 297 25.43 -6.15 29.00
CA ASP A 297 24.29 -5.26 28.85
C ASP A 297 24.71 -3.97 28.15
N TYR A 298 23.88 -3.53 27.22
CA TYR A 298 24.15 -2.43 26.31
C TYR A 298 22.95 -1.50 26.19
N LEU A 299 23.21 -0.24 25.89
CA LEU A 299 22.24 0.66 25.30
C LEU A 299 22.42 0.62 23.78
N THR A 300 21.33 0.58 23.03
CA THR A 300 21.35 0.68 21.56
C THR A 300 20.46 1.83 21.11
N VAL A 301 20.92 2.58 20.12
CA VAL A 301 20.12 3.59 19.42
C VAL A 301 19.63 2.95 18.12
N GLU A 302 18.31 2.95 17.94
CA GLU A 302 17.72 2.65 16.63
C GLU A 302 17.20 3.94 16.01
N ARG A 303 17.62 4.14 14.76
CA ARG A 303 17.23 5.28 13.94
C ARG A 303 16.35 4.79 12.81
N SER A 304 15.19 5.40 12.66
CA SER A 304 14.31 5.19 11.51
C SER A 304 14.08 6.50 10.78
N PHE A 305 14.00 6.44 9.46
CA PHE A 305 13.68 7.57 8.59
C PHE A 305 12.56 7.18 7.63
N ALA A 306 11.62 8.07 7.38
CA ALA A 306 10.66 7.93 6.28
C ALA A 306 10.41 9.28 5.59
N SER A 307 10.50 9.30 4.26
CA SER A 307 10.31 10.50 3.46
C SER A 307 8.91 11.09 3.65
N GLY A 308 8.84 12.41 3.93
CA GLY A 308 7.60 13.11 4.27
C GLY A 308 7.12 12.93 5.73
N VAL A 309 7.79 12.07 6.52
CA VAL A 309 7.52 11.88 7.95
C VAL A 309 8.68 12.40 8.82
N GLY A 310 9.93 12.11 8.44
CA GLY A 310 11.13 12.49 9.17
C GLY A 310 11.76 11.34 9.96
N PHE A 311 12.56 11.68 10.98
CA PHE A 311 13.27 10.72 11.81
C PHE A 311 12.45 10.26 13.03
N ALA A 312 12.59 9.00 13.39
CA ALA A 312 12.11 8.41 14.63
C ALA A 312 13.27 7.71 15.35
N ILE A 313 13.67 8.24 16.50
CA ILE A 313 14.82 7.78 17.28
C ILE A 313 14.36 7.08 18.55
N ARG A 314 14.88 5.88 18.81
CA ARG A 314 14.56 5.09 19.99
C ARG A 314 15.81 4.55 20.68
N LEU A 315 15.86 4.71 22.00
CA LEU A 315 16.91 4.18 22.86
C LEU A 315 16.41 2.91 23.56
N TYR A 316 17.13 1.80 23.39
CA TYR A 316 16.81 0.51 24.01
C TYR A 316 17.88 0.11 25.02
N TRP A 317 17.47 -0.65 26.05
CA TRP A 317 18.36 -1.50 26.84
C TRP A 317 18.30 -2.90 26.25
N THR A 318 19.46 -3.53 25.99
CA THR A 318 19.57 -4.92 25.53
C THR A 318 20.61 -5.71 26.32
N THR A 319 20.54 -7.05 26.29
CA THR A 319 21.51 -7.93 26.95
C THR A 319 21.82 -9.19 26.13
N THR A 320 23.07 -9.66 26.19
CA THR A 320 23.46 -10.97 25.61
C THR A 320 23.04 -12.14 26.47
N ARG A 321 22.62 -11.91 27.72
CA ARG A 321 22.21 -12.99 28.63
C ARG A 321 20.98 -13.71 28.11
N GLY A 322 21.13 -15.01 27.89
CA GLY A 322 20.04 -15.88 27.43
C GLY A 322 19.74 -15.78 25.94
N ALA A 323 20.53 -15.03 25.17
CA ALA A 323 20.56 -15.07 23.72
C ALA A 323 21.40 -16.27 23.24
N THR A 324 21.13 -16.74 22.02
CA THR A 324 21.99 -17.74 21.38
C THR A 324 23.33 -17.13 21.01
N ASP A 325 24.43 -17.81 21.31
CA ASP A 325 25.75 -17.50 20.75
C ASP A 325 25.84 -18.09 19.33
N ILE A 326 26.07 -17.24 18.35
CA ILE A 326 26.11 -17.56 16.92
C ILE A 326 27.53 -17.56 16.35
N SER A 327 28.55 -17.48 17.21
CA SER A 327 29.96 -17.46 16.81
C SER A 327 30.31 -18.52 15.76
N GLY A 328 30.89 -18.07 14.65
CA GLY A 328 31.35 -18.95 13.57
C GLY A 328 30.27 -19.38 12.56
N LYS A 329 28.99 -19.05 12.79
CA LYS A 329 27.91 -19.31 11.82
C LYS A 329 28.08 -18.46 10.57
N GLN A 330 27.97 -19.09 9.41
CA GLN A 330 28.01 -18.39 8.12
C GLN A 330 26.68 -17.71 7.78
N ALA A 331 25.56 -18.32 8.18
CA ALA A 331 24.21 -17.80 8.02
C ALA A 331 23.34 -18.18 9.24
N LEU A 332 22.31 -17.39 9.53
CA LEU A 332 21.29 -17.71 10.52
C LEU A 332 20.29 -18.74 10.01
N THR A 333 19.61 -19.42 10.94
CA THR A 333 18.59 -20.43 10.62
C THR A 333 17.16 -19.95 10.91
N GLY A 334 17.02 -18.83 11.63
CA GLY A 334 15.75 -18.31 12.12
C GLY A 334 15.32 -18.94 13.47
N SER A 335 16.06 -19.94 13.96
CA SER A 335 15.81 -20.58 15.27
C SER A 335 16.60 -19.97 16.42
N GLU A 336 17.53 -19.05 16.11
CA GLU A 336 18.35 -18.37 17.09
C GLU A 336 17.49 -17.46 17.99
N LYS A 337 17.74 -17.51 19.29
CA LYS A 337 17.08 -16.61 20.22
C LYS A 337 17.82 -15.26 20.22
N PRO A 338 17.18 -14.17 19.75
CA PRO A 338 17.83 -12.86 19.73
C PRO A 338 18.03 -12.31 21.15
N MET A 339 18.89 -11.31 21.26
CA MET A 339 19.09 -10.52 22.45
C MET A 339 17.77 -9.88 22.88
N PRO A 340 17.28 -10.12 24.10
CA PRO A 340 16.10 -9.41 24.59
C PRO A 340 16.43 -7.92 24.71
N LYS A 341 15.52 -7.07 24.22
CA LYS A 341 15.62 -5.61 24.33
C LYS A 341 14.37 -5.01 24.99
N THR A 342 14.51 -3.82 25.56
CA THR A 342 13.43 -3.05 26.20
C THR A 342 13.61 -1.58 25.85
N LEU A 343 12.56 -0.95 25.32
CA LEU A 343 12.57 0.48 25.02
C LEU A 343 12.72 1.29 26.32
N LEU A 344 13.67 2.21 26.34
CA LEU A 344 13.88 3.14 27.44
C LEU A 344 13.41 4.55 27.11
N TYR A 345 13.57 5.00 25.87
CA TYR A 345 13.17 6.35 25.47
C TYR A 345 12.83 6.40 23.99
N ASP A 346 11.68 7.00 23.65
CA ASP A 346 11.25 7.28 22.28
C ASP A 346 11.14 8.79 22.08
N PHE A 347 11.96 9.33 21.17
CA PHE A 347 11.97 10.76 20.90
C PHE A 347 10.66 11.25 20.26
N THR A 348 9.92 10.39 19.55
CA THR A 348 8.65 10.76 18.91
C THR A 348 7.57 11.11 19.94
N LEU A 349 7.57 10.44 21.10
CA LEU A 349 6.66 10.74 22.22
C LEU A 349 7.06 12.03 22.95
N SER A 350 8.31 12.48 22.75
CA SER A 350 8.83 13.68 23.39
C SER A 350 8.49 14.96 22.64
N GLY A 351 8.01 14.90 21.39
CA GLY A 351 7.75 16.09 20.57
C GLY A 351 9.00 16.96 20.33
N THR A 352 10.17 16.47 20.70
CA THR A 352 11.47 17.05 20.38
C THR A 352 11.93 16.44 19.07
N ASP A 353 12.33 17.31 18.14
CA ASP A 353 12.98 16.88 16.90
C ASP A 353 14.42 16.42 17.21
N ALA A 354 14.60 15.09 17.23
CA ALA A 354 15.87 14.44 17.50
C ALA A 354 16.84 14.47 16.30
N ASP A 355 16.33 14.68 15.08
CA ASP A 355 17.13 14.59 13.86
C ASP A 355 17.83 13.22 13.65
N ASN A 356 18.82 13.14 12.75
CA ASN A 356 19.60 11.95 12.39
C ASN A 356 20.55 11.48 13.53
N VAL A 357 20.02 10.97 14.64
CA VAL A 357 20.87 10.54 15.77
C VAL A 357 21.71 9.29 15.45
N GLU A 358 23.03 9.45 15.48
CA GLU A 358 23.99 8.42 15.10
C GLU A 358 25.05 8.14 16.15
N GLY A 359 25.37 9.08 17.05
CA GLY A 359 26.33 8.84 18.13
C GLY A 359 25.72 8.81 19.53
N ILE A 360 26.30 8.00 20.43
CA ILE A 360 25.98 8.00 21.87
C ILE A 360 27.25 7.80 22.72
N THR A 361 27.34 8.50 23.85
CA THR A 361 28.36 8.24 24.88
C THR A 361 27.84 8.55 26.28
N TRP A 362 28.58 8.08 27.29
CA TRP A 362 28.38 8.53 28.67
C TRP A 362 28.88 9.97 28.81
N GLY A 363 28.12 10.83 29.48
CA GLY A 363 28.57 12.19 29.79
C GLY A 363 29.09 12.35 31.23
N PRO A 364 29.34 13.60 31.66
CA PRO A 364 29.69 13.91 33.04
C PRO A 364 28.58 13.50 34.02
N THR A 365 28.96 13.14 35.24
CA THR A 365 27.99 12.87 36.31
C THR A 365 27.45 14.20 36.85
N LEU A 366 26.13 14.31 37.00
CA LEU A 366 25.48 15.50 37.53
C LEU A 366 25.74 15.65 39.04
N PRO A 367 25.55 16.84 39.63
CA PRO A 367 25.77 17.08 41.06
C PRO A 367 24.93 16.19 41.99
N ASP A 368 23.78 15.70 41.54
CA ASP A 368 22.89 14.80 42.28
C ASP A 368 23.34 13.32 42.21
N GLY A 369 24.41 13.01 41.47
CA GLY A 369 24.93 11.66 41.25
C GLY A 369 24.28 10.91 40.08
N SER A 370 23.34 11.53 39.36
CA SER A 370 22.76 10.96 38.14
C SER A 370 23.82 10.92 37.03
N ARG A 371 23.87 9.81 36.29
CA ARG A 371 24.71 9.71 35.08
C ARG A 371 24.02 10.40 33.93
N THR A 372 24.79 10.94 32.99
CA THR A 372 24.26 11.50 31.75
C THR A 372 24.61 10.66 30.55
N LEU A 373 23.77 10.77 29.52
CA LEU A 373 24.05 10.33 28.16
C LEU A 373 24.13 11.57 27.29
N VAL A 374 25.08 11.58 26.37
CA VAL A 374 25.16 12.57 25.29
C VAL A 374 24.97 11.82 23.98
N LEU A 375 23.95 12.21 23.23
CA LEU A 375 23.71 11.71 21.87
C LEU A 375 24.03 12.82 20.88
N VAL A 376 24.57 12.47 19.72
CA VAL A 376 24.83 13.41 18.64
C VAL A 376 24.00 13.06 17.41
N ALA A 377 23.36 14.07 16.84
CA ALA A 377 22.68 13.97 15.57
C ALA A 377 23.55 14.52 14.45
N ASP A 378 23.62 13.75 13.38
CA ASP A 378 24.28 14.10 12.15
C ASP A 378 23.42 15.09 11.33
N ASP A 379 24.09 16.04 10.67
CA ASP A 379 23.45 17.00 9.79
C ASP A 379 23.41 16.55 8.32
N ASN A 380 24.07 15.45 7.96
CA ASN A 380 24.31 15.04 6.58
C ASN A 380 24.81 16.21 5.71
N PHE A 381 25.59 17.13 6.30
CA PHE A 381 26.01 18.39 5.69
C PHE A 381 24.85 19.26 5.13
N GLY A 382 23.70 19.26 5.80
CA GLY A 382 22.52 20.06 5.48
C GLY A 382 21.51 19.37 4.55
N PHE A 383 21.65 18.07 4.30
CA PHE A 383 20.65 17.32 3.54
C PHE A 383 19.29 17.34 4.27
N ASN A 384 18.22 17.61 3.51
CA ASN A 384 16.84 17.69 4.02
C ASN A 384 16.60 18.65 5.20
N GLY A 385 17.49 19.63 5.41
CA GLY A 385 17.39 20.56 6.52
C GLY A 385 17.84 20.00 7.88
N SER A 386 18.45 18.81 7.91
CA SER A 386 19.08 18.24 9.11
C SER A 386 20.19 19.15 9.63
N VAL A 387 20.33 19.18 10.97
CA VAL A 387 21.32 20.01 11.67
C VAL A 387 22.01 19.22 12.77
N THR A 388 23.26 19.56 13.07
CA THR A 388 24.01 18.87 14.11
C THR A 388 23.42 19.23 15.47
N LYS A 389 23.01 18.22 16.24
CA LYS A 389 22.47 18.40 17.59
C LYS A 389 23.22 17.57 18.61
N PHE A 390 23.30 18.06 19.85
CA PHE A 390 23.72 17.27 21.01
C PHE A 390 22.56 17.19 21.99
N HIS A 391 22.08 15.99 22.27
CA HIS A 391 21.01 15.74 23.25
C HIS A 391 21.62 15.28 24.57
N LEU A 392 21.33 16.01 25.65
CA LEU A 392 21.71 15.63 27.01
C LEU A 392 20.55 14.92 27.69
N LEU A 393 20.75 13.67 28.10
CA LEU A 393 19.76 12.92 28.88
C LEU A 393 20.34 12.53 30.24
N SER A 394 19.49 12.49 31.27
CA SER A 394 19.83 11.89 32.56
C SER A 394 19.31 10.46 32.65
N VAL A 395 20.10 9.61 33.29
CA VAL A 395 19.74 8.25 33.66
C VAL A 395 19.46 8.21 35.15
N ARG A 396 18.23 7.85 35.53
CA ARG A 396 17.82 7.74 36.93
C ARG A 396 18.78 6.83 37.70
N PRO A 397 19.26 7.24 38.89
CA PRO A 397 20.06 6.37 39.75
C PRO A 397 19.37 5.03 40.01
N GLY A 398 20.11 3.94 39.83
CA GLY A 398 19.63 2.58 40.04
C GLY A 398 19.02 1.89 38.82
N LEU A 399 18.65 2.62 37.75
CA LEU A 399 17.98 2.05 36.58
C LEU A 399 18.79 0.92 35.94
N LEU A 400 20.06 1.19 35.65
CA LEU A 400 20.95 0.26 34.92
C LEU A 400 21.79 -0.63 35.84
N THR A 401 21.70 -0.47 37.16
CA THR A 401 22.41 -1.29 38.15
C THR A 401 21.56 -2.45 38.69
N GLY A 402 20.23 -2.42 38.47
CA GLY A 402 19.29 -3.45 38.94
C GLY A 402 19.34 -4.79 38.18
N GLY A 403 20.23 -4.92 37.18
CA GLY A 403 20.25 -6.04 36.23
C GLY A 403 19.17 -5.90 35.16
N PHE A 404 19.43 -6.47 33.98
CA PHE A 404 18.46 -6.47 32.88
C PHE A 404 17.13 -7.09 33.35
N PRO A 405 15.97 -6.49 33.04
CA PRO A 405 14.68 -7.02 33.48
C PRO A 405 14.53 -8.49 33.06
N THR A 406 14.41 -9.41 34.02
CA THR A 406 14.46 -10.86 33.78
C THR A 406 13.16 -11.46 33.24
N ALA A 407 12.25 -10.64 32.76
CA ALA A 407 11.13 -11.08 31.95
C ALA A 407 10.91 -10.04 30.85
N PRO A 408 10.88 -10.42 29.55
CA PRO A 408 10.18 -9.59 28.61
C PRO A 408 8.75 -9.47 29.15
N LYS A 409 8.33 -8.27 29.55
CA LYS A 409 6.89 -8.01 29.53
C LYS A 409 6.49 -8.34 28.11
N GLN A 410 5.48 -9.20 27.95
CA GLN A 410 4.88 -9.36 26.62
C GLN A 410 4.64 -7.95 26.07
N PRO A 411 4.95 -7.72 24.78
CA PRO A 411 4.67 -6.44 24.15
C PRO A 411 3.25 -6.03 24.52
N SER A 412 3.07 -4.77 24.92
CA SER A 412 1.75 -4.29 25.36
C SER A 412 0.71 -4.42 24.24
N THR A 413 1.15 -4.53 22.99
CA THR A 413 0.31 -4.74 21.81
C THR A 413 0.57 -6.10 21.14
N VAL A 414 -0.39 -6.55 20.34
CA VAL A 414 -0.24 -7.56 19.28
C VAL A 414 -0.38 -6.86 17.95
N ASP A 415 0.59 -7.04 17.06
CA ASP A 415 0.50 -6.48 15.72
C ASP A 415 -0.24 -7.47 14.82
N VAL A 416 -1.56 -7.30 14.69
CA VAL A 416 -2.36 -8.12 13.79
C VAL A 416 -2.16 -7.61 12.37
N GLN A 417 -1.69 -8.46 11.47
CA GLN A 417 -1.56 -8.15 10.05
C GLN A 417 -2.86 -8.54 9.34
N LEU A 418 -3.47 -7.59 8.63
CA LEU A 418 -4.57 -7.87 7.70
C LEU A 418 -4.05 -7.72 6.27
N LEU A 419 -4.11 -8.82 5.53
CA LEU A 419 -3.88 -8.83 4.09
C LEU A 419 -5.24 -8.82 3.41
N SER A 420 -5.60 -7.68 2.83
CA SER A 420 -6.95 -7.45 2.33
C SER A 420 -7.00 -7.15 0.84
N PHE A 421 -8.09 -7.61 0.20
CA PHE A 421 -8.39 -7.35 -1.20
C PHE A 421 -9.91 -7.32 -1.43
N ASN A 422 -10.34 -7.00 -2.64
CA ASN A 422 -11.73 -6.80 -3.02
C ASN A 422 -11.88 -7.02 -4.53
N ASP A 423 -13.11 -7.22 -5.01
CA ASP A 423 -13.44 -7.25 -6.44
C ASP A 423 -12.58 -8.23 -7.24
N PHE A 424 -12.37 -9.44 -6.70
CA PHE A 424 -11.60 -10.47 -7.38
C PHE A 424 -12.32 -10.98 -8.63
N HIS A 425 -13.65 -11.01 -8.64
CA HIS A 425 -14.50 -11.40 -9.77
C HIS A 425 -14.03 -12.69 -10.43
N GLY A 426 -13.71 -13.73 -9.64
CA GLY A 426 -13.26 -15.01 -10.17
C GLY A 426 -12.02 -14.99 -11.08
N ASN A 427 -11.15 -13.96 -11.02
CA ASN A 427 -9.95 -13.85 -11.88
C ASN A 427 -8.83 -14.82 -11.47
N LEU A 428 -9.08 -16.12 -11.65
CA LEU A 428 -8.11 -17.19 -11.39
C LEU A 428 -6.86 -17.04 -12.26
N GLU A 429 -7.07 -16.79 -13.54
CA GLU A 429 -5.99 -16.55 -14.49
C GLU A 429 -5.55 -15.08 -14.47
N PRO A 430 -4.28 -14.78 -14.81
CA PRO A 430 -3.82 -13.40 -14.89
C PRO A 430 -4.65 -12.60 -15.92
N PRO A 431 -5.20 -11.42 -15.54
CA PRO A 431 -5.95 -10.58 -16.47
C PRO A 431 -5.17 -10.25 -17.77
N THR A 432 -5.85 -10.03 -18.88
CA THR A 432 -5.20 -9.74 -20.17
C THR A 432 -5.60 -8.36 -20.70
N GLY A 433 -5.00 -7.94 -21.82
CA GLY A 433 -5.31 -6.66 -22.46
C GLY A 433 -5.06 -5.46 -21.54
N ARG A 434 -6.02 -4.52 -21.51
CA ARG A 434 -5.94 -3.29 -20.69
C ARG A 434 -5.91 -3.56 -19.19
N ASP A 435 -6.49 -4.66 -18.74
CA ASP A 435 -6.59 -5.04 -17.33
C ASP A 435 -5.34 -5.79 -16.84
N ALA A 436 -4.40 -6.11 -17.76
CA ALA A 436 -3.12 -6.72 -17.40
C ALA A 436 -2.25 -5.84 -16.49
N ASN A 437 -2.51 -4.52 -16.44
CA ASN A 437 -1.88 -3.56 -15.55
C ASN A 437 -2.93 -2.58 -14.95
N LEU A 438 -2.49 -1.63 -14.11
CA LEU A 438 -3.37 -0.63 -13.47
C LEU A 438 -3.50 0.68 -14.27
N GLY A 439 -2.83 0.79 -15.43
CA GLY A 439 -2.69 2.04 -16.17
C GLY A 439 -1.68 3.02 -15.55
N SER A 440 -1.13 3.89 -16.40
CA SER A 440 -0.02 4.80 -16.05
C SER A 440 -0.34 5.84 -14.99
N LYS A 441 -1.63 6.13 -14.77
CA LYS A 441 -2.08 7.05 -13.71
C LYS A 441 -1.88 6.44 -12.32
N LEU A 442 -2.26 5.17 -12.16
CA LEU A 442 -2.15 4.48 -10.88
C LEU A 442 -0.75 3.93 -10.66
N ASP A 443 -0.13 3.38 -11.71
CA ASP A 443 1.26 2.90 -11.72
C ASP A 443 1.98 3.39 -12.98
N ALA A 444 2.86 4.37 -12.83
CA ALA A 444 3.63 4.95 -13.94
C ALA A 444 4.49 3.93 -14.71
N LYS A 445 4.82 2.78 -14.12
CA LYS A 445 5.59 1.71 -14.76
C LYS A 445 4.73 0.77 -15.61
N SER A 446 3.40 0.86 -15.50
CA SER A 446 2.44 -0.06 -16.15
C SER A 446 2.78 -1.53 -15.90
N THR A 447 3.08 -1.86 -14.64
CA THR A 447 3.54 -3.20 -14.23
C THR A 447 2.46 -4.26 -14.48
N PRO A 448 2.79 -5.40 -15.11
CA PRO A 448 1.85 -6.51 -15.22
C PRO A 448 1.51 -7.12 -13.85
N VAL A 449 0.22 -7.21 -13.53
CA VAL A 449 -0.27 -7.59 -12.18
C VAL A 449 -1.49 -8.52 -12.21
N GLY A 450 -1.70 -9.28 -11.13
CA GLY A 450 -2.90 -10.12 -10.93
C GLY A 450 -2.76 -11.59 -11.34
N GLY A 451 -3.83 -12.35 -11.08
CA GLY A 451 -3.91 -13.81 -11.20
C GLY A 451 -3.72 -14.53 -9.86
N ALA A 452 -4.52 -15.57 -9.59
CA ALA A 452 -4.57 -16.26 -8.31
C ALA A 452 -3.21 -16.84 -7.88
N GLU A 453 -2.44 -17.39 -8.82
CA GLU A 453 -1.10 -17.95 -8.56
C GLU A 453 -0.13 -16.90 -8.00
N TYR A 454 -0.18 -15.68 -8.53
CA TYR A 454 0.67 -14.58 -8.09
C TYR A 454 0.14 -13.93 -6.81
N LEU A 455 -1.19 -13.85 -6.67
CA LEU A 455 -1.83 -13.38 -5.45
C LEU A 455 -1.46 -14.26 -4.26
N ALA A 456 -1.58 -15.57 -4.40
CA ALA A 456 -1.20 -16.53 -3.36
C ALA A 456 0.29 -16.42 -3.00
N ALA A 457 1.18 -16.34 -4.00
CA ALA A 457 2.60 -16.17 -3.78
C ALA A 457 2.91 -14.85 -3.04
N ARG A 458 2.26 -13.75 -3.43
CA ARG A 458 2.42 -12.45 -2.78
C ARG A 458 1.93 -12.46 -1.34
N LEU A 459 0.78 -13.09 -1.08
CA LEU A 459 0.26 -13.25 0.29
C LEU A 459 1.17 -14.11 1.15
N LYS A 460 1.70 -15.23 0.62
CA LYS A 460 2.69 -16.06 1.32
C LYS A 460 3.94 -15.25 1.69
N GLN A 461 4.44 -14.42 0.76
CA GLN A 461 5.57 -13.52 1.01
C GLN A 461 5.26 -12.48 2.09
N LEU A 462 4.08 -11.83 2.03
CA LEU A 462 3.70 -10.80 2.99
C LEU A 462 3.49 -11.36 4.41
N ARG A 463 3.11 -12.64 4.54
CA ARG A 463 2.99 -13.32 5.83
C ARG A 463 4.34 -13.68 6.47
N GLU A 464 5.45 -13.61 5.74
CA GLU A 464 6.77 -13.97 6.29
C GLU A 464 7.12 -13.12 7.51
N GLY A 465 7.50 -13.78 8.61
CA GLY A 465 7.92 -13.11 9.85
C GLY A 465 6.80 -12.79 10.84
N THR A 466 5.54 -13.16 10.58
CA THR A 466 4.45 -13.05 11.54
C THR A 466 3.47 -14.22 11.46
N ASP A 467 3.12 -14.79 12.62
CA ASP A 467 2.04 -15.78 12.73
C ASP A 467 0.68 -15.11 13.01
N ALA A 468 0.68 -13.79 13.27
CA ALA A 468 -0.49 -12.99 13.60
C ALA A 468 -1.14 -12.35 12.35
N SER A 469 -1.27 -13.12 11.27
CA SER A 469 -1.79 -12.65 9.98
C SER A 469 -3.17 -13.23 9.67
N LEU A 470 -4.06 -12.40 9.12
CA LEU A 470 -5.35 -12.79 8.59
C LEU A 470 -5.48 -12.29 7.15
N THR A 471 -6.15 -13.06 6.30
CA THR A 471 -6.51 -12.62 4.96
C THR A 471 -8.00 -12.41 4.84
N VAL A 472 -8.41 -11.21 4.42
CA VAL A 472 -9.82 -10.82 4.42
C VAL A 472 -10.19 -10.19 3.09
N ALA A 473 -11.46 -10.27 2.70
CA ALA A 473 -11.93 -9.62 1.49
C ALA A 473 -13.20 -8.79 1.71
N ALA A 474 -13.37 -7.75 0.90
CA ALA A 474 -14.52 -6.85 0.96
C ALA A 474 -15.46 -7.06 -0.24
N GLY A 475 -15.95 -8.30 -0.46
CA GLY A 475 -16.98 -8.62 -1.45
C GLY A 475 -16.51 -8.66 -2.92
N ASP A 476 -17.43 -9.08 -3.79
CA ASP A 476 -17.22 -9.36 -5.21
C ASP A 476 -15.99 -10.25 -5.45
N VAL A 477 -15.85 -11.29 -4.63
CA VAL A 477 -14.82 -12.31 -4.90
C VAL A 477 -15.29 -13.28 -5.98
N ILE A 478 -16.61 -13.48 -6.11
CA ILE A 478 -17.29 -14.22 -7.18
C ILE A 478 -18.18 -13.28 -8.03
N GLY A 479 -18.77 -13.81 -9.10
CA GLY A 479 -19.66 -13.05 -9.98
C GLY A 479 -18.91 -12.07 -10.90
N ALA A 480 -19.57 -11.68 -12.00
CA ALA A 480 -18.92 -11.06 -13.17
C ALA A 480 -17.66 -11.82 -13.67
N SER A 481 -17.64 -13.14 -13.45
CA SER A 481 -16.44 -13.96 -13.50
C SER A 481 -15.99 -14.30 -14.93
N PRO A 482 -14.67 -14.39 -15.19
CA PRO A 482 -14.15 -14.97 -16.43
C PRO A 482 -14.64 -16.40 -16.65
N PHE A 483 -14.59 -16.85 -17.91
CA PHE A 483 -15.08 -18.15 -18.35
C PHE A 483 -14.70 -19.33 -17.45
N LEU A 484 -13.43 -19.43 -17.05
CA LEU A 484 -12.95 -20.57 -16.24
C LEU A 484 -13.69 -20.70 -14.91
N SER A 485 -14.11 -19.59 -14.33
CA SER A 485 -14.80 -19.55 -13.03
C SER A 485 -16.32 -19.54 -13.22
N GLY A 486 -16.82 -18.69 -14.12
CA GLY A 486 -18.25 -18.54 -14.39
C GLY A 486 -18.90 -19.79 -14.98
N LEU A 487 -18.17 -20.59 -15.77
CA LEU A 487 -18.69 -21.86 -16.30
C LEU A 487 -19.12 -22.85 -15.20
N PHE A 488 -18.54 -22.72 -14.01
CA PHE A 488 -18.76 -23.62 -12.89
C PHE A 488 -19.39 -22.91 -11.69
N HIS A 489 -20.18 -21.85 -11.95
CA HIS A 489 -20.85 -21.04 -10.92
C HIS A 489 -19.91 -20.64 -9.77
N ASP A 490 -18.67 -20.26 -10.11
CA ASP A 490 -17.65 -19.82 -9.16
C ASP A 490 -17.19 -20.83 -8.07
N GLU A 491 -17.56 -22.11 -8.16
CA GLU A 491 -16.92 -23.17 -7.35
C GLU A 491 -15.37 -23.15 -7.46
N PRO A 492 -14.76 -22.95 -8.66
CA PRO A 492 -13.31 -22.83 -8.81
C PRO A 492 -12.73 -21.63 -8.05
N THR A 493 -13.48 -20.53 -8.01
CA THR A 493 -13.08 -19.29 -7.32
C THR A 493 -13.03 -19.54 -5.82
N VAL A 494 -14.05 -20.19 -5.25
CA VAL A 494 -14.07 -20.49 -3.82
C VAL A 494 -12.96 -21.47 -3.45
N GLU A 495 -12.75 -22.53 -4.25
CA GLU A 495 -11.63 -23.47 -4.04
C GLU A 495 -10.27 -22.72 -4.06
N SER A 496 -10.09 -21.76 -4.97
CA SER A 496 -8.91 -20.91 -5.00
C SER A 496 -8.76 -20.05 -3.74
N MET A 497 -9.84 -19.42 -3.26
CA MET A 497 -9.81 -18.60 -2.03
C MET A 497 -9.46 -19.43 -0.79
N GLU A 498 -9.89 -20.69 -0.72
CA GLU A 498 -9.52 -21.62 0.35
C GLU A 498 -8.02 -21.94 0.32
N LYS A 499 -7.47 -22.22 -0.87
CA LYS A 499 -6.02 -22.43 -1.05
C LYS A 499 -5.19 -21.17 -0.77
N LEU A 500 -5.78 -19.99 -0.92
CA LEU A 500 -5.18 -18.70 -0.57
C LEU A 500 -5.10 -18.48 0.95
N HIS A 501 -5.86 -19.27 1.72
CA HIS A 501 -6.16 -19.07 3.13
C HIS A 501 -6.95 -17.78 3.40
N LEU A 502 -8.02 -17.53 2.65
CA LEU A 502 -8.99 -16.48 2.99
C LEU A 502 -9.70 -16.84 4.31
N ASP A 503 -9.65 -15.93 5.29
CA ASP A 503 -10.26 -16.14 6.61
C ASP A 503 -11.73 -15.74 6.65
N VAL A 504 -12.11 -14.65 5.98
CA VAL A 504 -13.48 -14.10 5.97
C VAL A 504 -13.66 -13.10 4.82
N THR A 505 -14.86 -13.02 4.27
CA THR A 505 -15.23 -11.97 3.30
C THR A 505 -16.60 -11.37 3.62
N SER A 506 -16.83 -10.10 3.25
CA SER A 506 -18.19 -9.60 3.08
C SER A 506 -18.80 -10.08 1.77
N VAL A 507 -20.12 -9.96 1.66
CA VAL A 507 -20.88 -10.12 0.41
C VAL A 507 -20.92 -8.78 -0.32
N GLY A 508 -20.59 -8.76 -1.60
CA GLY A 508 -20.76 -7.66 -2.55
C GLY A 508 -22.01 -7.81 -3.41
N ASN A 509 -22.14 -6.99 -4.45
CA ASN A 509 -23.33 -7.03 -5.32
C ASN A 509 -23.30 -8.22 -6.28
N HIS A 510 -22.12 -8.63 -6.75
CA HIS A 510 -21.98 -9.69 -7.75
C HIS A 510 -22.15 -11.10 -7.16
N GLU A 511 -22.04 -11.25 -5.85
CA GLU A 511 -22.48 -12.46 -5.13
C GLU A 511 -23.98 -12.77 -5.31
N PHE A 512 -24.79 -11.80 -5.77
CA PHE A 512 -26.22 -11.97 -6.03
C PHE A 512 -26.56 -12.14 -7.52
N ASP A 513 -25.57 -12.25 -8.42
CA ASP A 513 -25.80 -12.40 -9.86
C ASP A 513 -26.73 -13.59 -10.18
N GLU A 514 -26.51 -14.71 -9.50
CA GLU A 514 -27.33 -15.93 -9.59
C GLU A 514 -28.41 -16.03 -8.50
N GLY A 515 -28.55 -14.97 -7.69
CA GLY A 515 -29.57 -14.81 -6.67
C GLY A 515 -29.23 -15.43 -5.30
N THR A 516 -30.12 -15.19 -4.33
CA THR A 516 -29.85 -15.53 -2.92
C THR A 516 -29.74 -17.04 -2.63
N GLU A 517 -30.42 -17.88 -3.43
CA GLU A 517 -30.33 -19.33 -3.24
C GLU A 517 -28.95 -19.85 -3.63
N GLU A 518 -28.38 -19.31 -4.71
CA GLU A 518 -27.05 -19.70 -5.15
C GLU A 518 -25.96 -19.20 -4.20
N LEU A 519 -26.05 -17.96 -3.70
CA LEU A 519 -25.15 -17.48 -2.65
C LEU A 519 -25.15 -18.37 -1.40
N LEU A 520 -26.32 -18.86 -0.99
CA LEU A 520 -26.44 -19.80 0.12
C LEU A 520 -25.83 -21.17 -0.21
N ARG A 521 -25.96 -21.65 -1.46
CA ARG A 521 -25.29 -22.87 -1.93
C ARG A 521 -23.77 -22.71 -1.92
N ILE A 522 -23.25 -21.57 -2.37
CA ILE A 522 -21.82 -21.25 -2.31
C ILE A 522 -21.30 -21.32 -0.87
N GLN A 523 -22.05 -20.81 0.11
CA GLN A 523 -21.67 -20.92 1.51
C GLN A 523 -21.81 -22.35 2.08
N HIS A 524 -22.86 -23.09 1.71
CA HIS A 524 -23.28 -24.30 2.43
C HIS A 524 -23.06 -25.63 1.68
N GLY A 525 -22.69 -25.57 0.41
CA GLY A 525 -22.48 -26.73 -0.45
C GLY A 525 -23.77 -27.27 -1.10
N GLY A 526 -23.59 -28.26 -1.97
CA GLY A 526 -24.63 -28.91 -2.77
C GLY A 526 -24.43 -28.71 -4.28
N CYS A 527 -25.15 -29.48 -5.09
CA CYS A 527 -25.14 -29.33 -6.56
C CYS A 527 -25.89 -28.06 -6.98
N HIS A 528 -25.46 -27.45 -8.09
CA HIS A 528 -26.23 -26.39 -8.73
C HIS A 528 -27.60 -26.94 -9.18
N PRO A 529 -28.73 -26.22 -8.97
CA PRO A 529 -30.07 -26.73 -9.26
C PRO A 529 -30.32 -27.07 -10.74
N GLU A 530 -29.66 -26.39 -11.67
CA GLU A 530 -29.84 -26.59 -13.11
C GLU A 530 -28.77 -27.53 -13.70
N ASP A 531 -27.50 -27.24 -13.40
CA ASP A 531 -26.34 -27.92 -14.00
C ASP A 531 -25.90 -29.17 -13.22
N GLY A 532 -26.40 -29.35 -12.00
CA GLY A 532 -26.02 -30.47 -11.15
C GLY A 532 -24.63 -30.28 -10.55
N CYS A 533 -23.94 -31.39 -10.33
CA CYS A 533 -22.59 -31.41 -9.78
C CYS A 533 -21.57 -31.66 -10.89
N TYR A 534 -20.48 -30.90 -10.91
CA TYR A 534 -19.45 -31.00 -11.96
C TYR A 534 -18.49 -32.18 -11.80
N LEU A 535 -18.39 -32.71 -10.58
CA LEU A 535 -17.57 -33.88 -10.25
C LEU A 535 -18.47 -35.07 -9.96
N ASP A 536 -18.21 -36.18 -10.65
CA ASP A 536 -19.01 -37.40 -10.55
C ASP A 536 -19.02 -37.94 -9.12
N GLY A 537 -20.19 -37.87 -8.48
CA GLY A 537 -20.41 -38.42 -7.13
C GLY A 537 -19.87 -37.57 -5.98
N GLU A 538 -19.38 -36.36 -6.25
CA GLU A 538 -18.85 -35.44 -5.25
C GLU A 538 -19.60 -34.10 -5.29
N PRO A 539 -20.57 -33.88 -4.38
CA PRO A 539 -21.18 -32.57 -4.21
C PRO A 539 -20.17 -31.52 -3.77
N TYR A 540 -20.37 -30.27 -4.21
CA TYR A 540 -19.61 -29.14 -3.72
C TYR A 540 -19.79 -29.02 -2.19
N ASP A 541 -18.69 -28.90 -1.45
CA ASP A 541 -18.70 -28.96 0.03
C ASP A 541 -19.10 -27.62 0.69
N GLY A 542 -19.22 -26.54 -0.09
CA GLY A 542 -19.43 -25.19 0.41
C GLY A 542 -18.13 -24.51 0.80
N SER A 543 -18.20 -23.19 1.01
CA SER A 543 -17.04 -22.39 1.39
C SER A 543 -16.53 -22.72 2.80
N ALA A 544 -15.22 -22.97 2.92
CA ALA A 544 -14.53 -23.17 4.20
C ALA A 544 -14.33 -21.88 5.02
N PHE A 545 -14.68 -20.72 4.48
CA PHE A 545 -14.65 -19.43 5.15
C PHE A 545 -16.06 -18.80 5.20
N PRO A 546 -16.35 -17.97 6.22
CA PRO A 546 -17.65 -17.31 6.32
C PRO A 546 -17.76 -16.12 5.36
N TRP A 547 -18.93 -16.03 4.75
CA TRP A 547 -19.45 -14.86 4.06
C TRP A 547 -20.33 -14.04 5.00
N LEU A 548 -20.08 -12.73 5.06
CA LEU A 548 -20.75 -11.83 5.99
C LEU A 548 -21.67 -10.84 5.29
N ALA A 549 -22.90 -10.70 5.78
CA ALA A 549 -23.93 -9.86 5.17
C ALA A 549 -24.84 -9.18 6.22
N ALA A 550 -24.27 -8.26 7.01
CA ALA A 550 -24.95 -7.63 8.14
C ALA A 550 -26.19 -6.82 7.75
N ASN A 551 -26.12 -6.10 6.62
CA ASN A 551 -27.18 -5.23 6.13
C ASN A 551 -28.05 -5.85 5.03
N VAL A 552 -27.88 -7.15 4.75
CA VAL A 552 -28.72 -7.89 3.79
C VAL A 552 -29.77 -8.66 4.57
N LEU A 553 -30.99 -8.12 4.66
CA LEU A 553 -32.05 -8.69 5.46
C LEU A 553 -33.05 -9.45 4.60
N ASP A 554 -33.30 -10.71 4.95
CA ASP A 554 -34.42 -11.46 4.39
C ASP A 554 -35.75 -10.72 4.67
N ARG A 555 -36.56 -10.53 3.63
CA ARG A 555 -37.81 -9.76 3.70
C ARG A 555 -38.88 -10.43 4.55
N THR A 556 -38.82 -11.75 4.70
CA THR A 556 -39.83 -12.53 5.43
C THR A 556 -39.53 -12.53 6.93
N THR A 557 -38.28 -12.73 7.31
CA THR A 557 -37.83 -12.92 8.69
C THR A 557 -37.29 -11.64 9.31
N GLY A 558 -36.85 -10.69 8.49
CA GLY A 558 -36.18 -9.46 8.92
C GLY A 558 -34.80 -9.68 9.51
N LYS A 559 -34.21 -10.87 9.34
CA LYS A 559 -32.88 -11.22 9.84
C LYS A 559 -31.83 -11.15 8.73
N PRO A 560 -30.54 -10.96 9.07
CA PRO A 560 -29.44 -11.10 8.11
C PRO A 560 -29.50 -12.45 7.37
N LEU A 561 -29.29 -12.42 6.05
CA LEU A 561 -29.29 -13.61 5.19
C LEU A 561 -28.16 -14.58 5.57
N LEU A 562 -26.97 -14.01 5.80
CA LEU A 562 -25.77 -14.69 6.30
C LEU A 562 -25.36 -14.10 7.65
N ALA A 563 -24.30 -14.64 8.26
CA ALA A 563 -23.82 -14.12 9.53
C ALA A 563 -23.45 -12.62 9.40
N PRO A 564 -23.84 -11.76 10.35
CA PRO A 564 -23.51 -10.32 10.25
C PRO A 564 -22.05 -10.03 10.64
N THR A 565 -21.47 -10.87 11.50
CA THR A 565 -20.17 -10.63 12.13
C THR A 565 -19.39 -11.92 12.31
N TRP A 566 -18.07 -11.84 12.30
CA TRP A 566 -17.16 -12.93 12.64
C TRP A 566 -16.08 -12.44 13.61
N VAL A 567 -15.64 -13.26 14.54
CA VAL A 567 -14.60 -12.89 15.53
C VAL A 567 -13.48 -13.92 15.47
N LYS A 568 -12.24 -13.44 15.35
CA LYS A 568 -11.04 -14.26 15.32
C LYS A 568 -10.10 -13.88 16.44
N LYS A 569 -9.59 -14.89 17.13
CA LYS A 569 -8.55 -14.72 18.14
C LYS A 569 -7.18 -14.87 17.48
N VAL A 570 -6.33 -13.85 17.62
CA VAL A 570 -4.98 -13.81 17.07
C VAL A 570 -4.03 -13.49 18.22
N ASP A 571 -3.09 -14.39 18.53
CA ASP A 571 -2.09 -14.20 19.59
C ASP A 571 -2.62 -13.72 20.96
N GLY A 572 -3.86 -14.08 21.27
CA GLY A 572 -4.51 -13.76 22.54
C GLY A 572 -5.47 -12.58 22.50
N VAL A 573 -5.46 -11.74 21.45
CA VAL A 573 -6.43 -10.65 21.23
C VAL A 573 -7.57 -11.10 20.32
N GLU A 574 -8.75 -10.50 20.46
CA GLU A 574 -9.91 -10.79 19.62
C GLU A 574 -10.15 -9.65 18.64
N VAL A 575 -10.30 -9.97 17.36
CA VAL A 575 -10.62 -9.01 16.29
C VAL A 575 -11.99 -9.37 15.71
N GLY A 576 -12.90 -8.41 15.73
CA GLY A 576 -14.25 -8.54 15.18
C GLY A 576 -14.33 -7.96 13.77
N PHE A 577 -14.98 -8.69 12.87
CA PHE A 577 -15.27 -8.29 11.50
C PHE A 577 -16.78 -8.13 11.31
N ILE A 578 -17.19 -7.04 10.67
CA ILE A 578 -18.58 -6.78 10.25
C ILE A 578 -18.57 -6.74 8.73
N GLY A 579 -19.36 -7.61 8.07
CA GLY A 579 -19.44 -7.60 6.61
C GLY A 579 -20.70 -6.90 6.11
N MET A 580 -20.55 -6.03 5.12
CA MET A 580 -21.65 -5.25 4.56
C MET A 580 -21.57 -5.20 3.04
N THR A 581 -22.74 -5.13 2.43
CA THR A 581 -22.94 -4.93 0.99
C THR A 581 -23.39 -3.48 0.78
N LEU A 582 -23.09 -2.85 -0.36
CA LEU A 582 -23.65 -1.53 -0.69
C LEU A 582 -25.20 -1.51 -0.57
N GLU A 583 -25.75 -0.45 0.00
CA GLU A 583 -27.19 -0.21 0.06
C GLU A 583 -27.80 -0.14 -1.36
N GLY A 584 -27.02 0.42 -2.30
CA GLY A 584 -27.38 0.59 -3.71
C GLY A 584 -27.42 -0.68 -4.55
N THR A 585 -27.25 -1.89 -3.97
CA THR A 585 -27.29 -3.17 -4.70
C THR A 585 -28.50 -3.30 -5.67
N PRO A 586 -29.72 -2.86 -5.32
CA PRO A 586 -30.84 -2.91 -6.25
C PRO A 586 -30.65 -2.12 -7.56
N GLU A 587 -29.76 -1.14 -7.61
CA GLU A 587 -29.51 -0.34 -8.81
C GLU A 587 -28.52 -1.01 -9.77
N VAL A 588 -27.71 -1.95 -9.25
CA VAL A 588 -26.58 -2.56 -9.98
C VAL A 588 -26.71 -4.07 -10.16
N THR A 589 -27.67 -4.73 -9.49
CA THR A 589 -27.93 -6.17 -9.60
C THR A 589 -29.33 -6.44 -10.16
N GLY A 590 -29.50 -7.55 -10.88
CA GLY A 590 -30.79 -8.00 -11.39
C GLY A 590 -31.85 -8.17 -10.31
N GLN A 591 -32.99 -7.47 -10.44
CA GLN A 591 -34.07 -7.44 -9.45
C GLN A 591 -34.66 -8.82 -9.10
N SER A 592 -34.65 -9.76 -10.04
CA SER A 592 -35.15 -11.12 -9.82
C SER A 592 -34.32 -11.91 -8.81
N GLY A 593 -33.00 -11.70 -8.75
CA GLY A 593 -32.06 -12.41 -7.88
C GLY A 593 -32.13 -11.97 -6.42
N ILE A 594 -32.55 -10.72 -6.18
CA ILE A 594 -32.57 -10.09 -4.85
C ILE A 594 -33.99 -9.87 -4.28
N LYS A 595 -35.03 -10.35 -4.96
CA LYS A 595 -36.44 -10.16 -4.55
C LYS A 595 -36.76 -10.61 -3.11
N SER A 596 -36.00 -11.56 -2.58
CA SER A 596 -36.15 -12.14 -1.23
C SER A 596 -35.52 -11.27 -0.13
N VAL A 597 -34.65 -10.32 -0.48
CA VAL A 597 -33.85 -9.54 0.47
C VAL A 597 -34.03 -8.04 0.29
N ARG A 598 -33.67 -7.28 1.32
CA ARG A 598 -33.52 -5.82 1.28
C ARG A 598 -32.17 -5.44 1.86
N PHE A 599 -31.61 -4.34 1.38
CA PHE A 599 -30.35 -3.78 1.84
C PHE A 599 -30.67 -2.60 2.76
N THR A 600 -30.04 -2.54 3.93
CA THR A 600 -30.23 -1.45 4.90
C THR A 600 -29.00 -0.55 4.95
N ASP A 601 -29.21 0.69 5.43
CA ASP A 601 -28.17 1.71 5.62
C ASP A 601 -26.92 1.13 6.31
N GLU A 602 -25.76 1.41 5.74
CA GLU A 602 -24.47 0.87 6.16
C GLU A 602 -24.06 1.38 7.54
N VAL A 603 -24.30 2.67 7.82
CA VAL A 603 -23.87 3.32 9.07
C VAL A 603 -24.70 2.79 10.25
N GLU A 604 -26.03 2.82 10.14
CA GLU A 604 -26.92 2.31 11.18
C GLU A 604 -26.64 0.83 11.49
N THR A 605 -26.41 0.05 10.44
CA THR A 605 -26.17 -1.39 10.56
C THR A 605 -24.82 -1.70 11.18
N ALA A 606 -23.74 -1.07 10.69
CA ALA A 606 -22.40 -1.25 11.24
C ALA A 606 -22.33 -0.86 12.71
N ASP A 607 -22.91 0.28 13.07
CA ASP A 607 -22.95 0.78 14.44
C ASP A 607 -23.70 -0.19 15.37
N ALA A 608 -24.81 -0.76 14.89
CA ALA A 608 -25.56 -1.76 15.65
C ALA A 608 -24.76 -3.06 15.86
N ALA A 609 -24.03 -3.50 14.84
CA ALA A 609 -23.16 -4.67 14.90
C ALA A 609 -21.94 -4.42 15.80
N ALA A 610 -21.28 -3.26 15.71
CA ALA A 610 -20.17 -2.86 16.56
C ALA A 610 -20.60 -2.83 18.04
N ARG A 611 -21.77 -2.24 18.36
CA ARG A 611 -22.33 -2.29 19.72
C ARG A 611 -22.56 -3.72 20.22
N LYS A 612 -22.87 -4.67 19.33
CA LYS A 612 -23.05 -6.08 19.69
C LYS A 612 -21.71 -6.76 19.99
N LEU A 613 -20.69 -6.53 19.17
CA LEU A 613 -19.33 -7.03 19.37
C LEU A 613 -18.73 -6.51 20.69
N ARG A 614 -18.89 -5.22 20.99
CA ARG A 614 -18.41 -4.64 22.25
C ARG A 614 -19.10 -5.22 23.48
N ARG A 615 -20.40 -5.51 23.40
CA ARG A 615 -21.10 -6.24 24.48
C ARG A 615 -20.58 -7.65 24.69
N GLN A 616 -19.89 -8.24 23.70
CA GLN A 616 -19.20 -9.52 23.81
C GLN A 616 -17.76 -9.38 24.31
N GLY A 617 -17.26 -8.16 24.50
CA GLY A 617 -15.89 -7.86 24.93
C GLY A 617 -14.88 -7.70 23.79
N VAL A 618 -15.34 -7.65 22.54
CA VAL A 618 -14.50 -7.41 21.36
C VAL A 618 -14.44 -5.91 21.11
N GLU A 619 -13.26 -5.31 21.29
CA GLU A 619 -13.05 -3.87 21.10
C GLU A 619 -12.33 -3.57 19.78
N ALA A 620 -11.39 -4.41 19.32
CA ALA A 620 -10.81 -4.28 17.98
C ALA A 620 -11.82 -4.67 16.87
N ILE A 621 -12.33 -3.69 16.11
CA ILE A 621 -13.43 -3.88 15.16
C ILE A 621 -13.07 -3.34 13.77
N VAL A 622 -13.19 -4.21 12.77
CA VAL A 622 -12.95 -3.90 11.35
C VAL A 622 -14.23 -4.11 10.56
N VAL A 623 -14.55 -3.18 9.67
CA VAL A 623 -15.65 -3.31 8.72
C VAL A 623 -15.10 -3.75 7.36
N LEU A 624 -15.69 -4.81 6.79
CA LEU A 624 -15.52 -5.24 5.40
C LEU A 624 -16.75 -4.76 4.64
N LEU A 625 -16.61 -3.66 3.89
CA LEU A 625 -17.72 -2.98 3.22
C LEU A 625 -17.54 -3.05 1.70
N HIS A 626 -18.50 -3.65 1.00
CA HIS A 626 -18.50 -3.60 -0.46
C HIS A 626 -19.17 -2.31 -0.98
N GLU A 627 -18.58 -1.18 -0.63
CA GLU A 627 -18.86 0.17 -1.13
C GLU A 627 -17.55 0.97 -1.00
N GLY A 628 -17.33 1.98 -1.85
CA GLY A 628 -16.01 2.59 -1.96
C GLY A 628 -16.00 4.04 -2.41
N GLY A 629 -14.83 4.48 -2.84
CA GLY A 629 -14.59 5.84 -3.31
C GLY A 629 -13.68 5.91 -4.53
N VAL A 630 -13.39 7.12 -4.97
CA VAL A 630 -12.51 7.42 -6.10
C VAL A 630 -11.51 8.50 -5.73
N GLN A 631 -10.24 8.28 -6.10
CA GLN A 631 -9.13 9.20 -5.86
C GLN A 631 -8.31 9.47 -7.13
N ALA A 632 -7.48 10.51 -7.09
CA ALA A 632 -6.79 11.05 -8.26
C ALA A 632 -5.29 10.69 -8.37
N GLY A 633 -4.67 10.21 -7.30
CA GLY A 633 -3.26 9.86 -7.18
C GLY A 633 -2.96 8.41 -7.57
N SER A 634 -1.80 7.90 -7.14
CA SER A 634 -1.32 6.54 -7.41
C SER A 634 -2.00 5.47 -6.54
N TYR A 635 -1.71 4.19 -6.80
CA TYR A 635 -2.36 3.05 -6.12
C TYR A 635 -2.16 3.00 -4.59
N GLY A 636 -1.20 3.75 -4.03
CA GLY A 636 -0.95 3.82 -2.59
C GLY A 636 -1.37 5.13 -1.94
N GLN A 637 -2.03 6.03 -2.67
CA GLN A 637 -2.37 7.38 -2.21
C GLN A 637 -3.87 7.54 -1.94
N CYS A 638 -4.24 8.74 -1.48
CA CYS A 638 -5.63 9.13 -1.20
C CYS A 638 -5.84 10.60 -1.62
N ASP A 639 -5.55 10.90 -2.88
CA ASP A 639 -5.59 12.28 -3.36
C ASP A 639 -7.01 12.66 -3.77
N GLY A 640 -7.65 13.55 -3.02
CA GLY A 640 -8.99 14.06 -3.36
C GLY A 640 -10.07 12.99 -3.36
N ILE A 641 -10.01 12.06 -2.39
CA ILE A 641 -10.99 10.99 -2.21
C ILE A 641 -12.43 11.53 -2.21
N SER A 642 -13.29 10.86 -2.97
CA SER A 642 -14.70 11.20 -3.17
C SER A 642 -15.54 9.93 -3.26
N GLY A 643 -16.86 10.05 -3.23
CA GLY A 643 -17.80 8.92 -3.25
C GLY A 643 -18.39 8.61 -1.86
N PRO A 644 -19.33 7.65 -1.79
CA PRO A 644 -20.12 7.36 -0.58
C PRO A 644 -19.26 7.06 0.65
N ILE A 645 -18.10 6.43 0.47
CA ILE A 645 -17.21 6.07 1.57
C ILE A 645 -16.78 7.25 2.44
N VAL A 646 -16.68 8.47 1.88
CA VAL A 646 -16.28 9.67 2.64
C VAL A 646 -17.34 10.00 3.70
N ASP A 647 -18.61 9.97 3.32
CA ASP A 647 -19.71 10.25 4.24
C ASP A 647 -19.96 9.06 5.19
N ILE A 648 -19.88 7.82 4.71
CA ILE A 648 -20.00 6.63 5.56
C ILE A 648 -18.94 6.64 6.66
N ALA A 649 -17.65 6.78 6.30
CA ALA A 649 -16.55 6.79 7.27
C ALA A 649 -16.69 7.91 8.32
N LYS A 650 -17.21 9.06 7.92
CA LYS A 650 -17.45 10.21 8.81
C LYS A 650 -18.57 10.00 9.82
N HIS A 651 -19.54 9.14 9.53
CA HIS A 651 -20.71 8.91 10.39
C HIS A 651 -20.66 7.60 11.17
N LEU A 652 -19.83 6.63 10.75
CA LEU A 652 -19.60 5.36 11.45
C LEU A 652 -19.06 5.54 12.89
N ASP A 653 -19.63 4.81 13.85
CA ASP A 653 -19.34 4.87 15.29
C ASP A 653 -17.82 4.88 15.56
N PRO A 654 -17.30 5.79 16.40
CA PRO A 654 -15.89 5.86 16.75
C PRO A 654 -15.30 4.59 17.34
N ALA A 655 -16.04 3.54 17.66
CA ALA A 655 -15.51 2.25 18.06
C ALA A 655 -15.14 1.31 16.89
N ILE A 656 -15.41 1.70 15.64
CA ILE A 656 -14.94 0.97 14.44
C ILE A 656 -13.56 1.49 14.05
N ASP A 657 -12.55 0.61 14.04
CA ASP A 657 -11.13 0.99 13.94
C ASP A 657 -10.61 1.17 12.53
N ALA A 658 -11.08 0.33 11.62
CA ALA A 658 -10.67 0.36 10.22
C ALA A 658 -11.81 -0.11 9.30
N VAL A 659 -11.75 0.33 8.04
CA VAL A 659 -12.69 -0.09 7.00
C VAL A 659 -11.91 -0.59 5.78
N VAL A 660 -12.13 -1.84 5.39
CA VAL A 660 -11.69 -2.40 4.12
C VAL A 660 -12.86 -2.28 3.14
N THR A 661 -12.60 -1.71 1.97
CA THR A 661 -13.62 -1.30 1.00
C THR A 661 -13.46 -1.98 -0.36
N GLY A 662 -14.47 -1.88 -1.22
CA GLY A 662 -14.50 -2.46 -2.57
C GLY A 662 -15.42 -1.71 -3.53
N HIS A 663 -16.02 -2.41 -4.50
CA HIS A 663 -17.05 -1.97 -5.45
C HIS A 663 -16.56 -1.02 -6.56
N THR A 664 -15.81 0.03 -6.21
CA THR A 664 -15.40 1.07 -7.16
C THR A 664 -14.18 0.69 -8.01
N HIS A 665 -13.56 -0.45 -7.72
CA HIS A 665 -12.31 -0.95 -8.34
C HIS A 665 -11.11 0.01 -8.17
N GLN A 666 -11.18 0.93 -7.21
CA GLN A 666 -10.12 1.93 -6.99
C GLN A 666 -9.17 1.47 -5.89
N PRO A 667 -7.85 1.54 -6.08
CA PRO A 667 -6.89 1.37 -4.99
C PRO A 667 -6.68 2.69 -4.23
N TYR A 668 -6.70 2.63 -2.90
CA TYR A 668 -6.35 3.76 -2.04
C TYR A 668 -6.04 3.36 -0.60
N ILE A 669 -5.32 4.24 0.10
CA ILE A 669 -5.07 4.17 1.54
C ILE A 669 -5.36 5.54 2.15
N CYS A 670 -6.50 5.66 2.80
CA CYS A 670 -6.99 6.91 3.34
C CYS A 670 -6.95 6.92 4.87
N SER A 671 -6.75 8.12 5.43
CA SER A 671 -7.01 8.42 6.83
C SER A 671 -8.17 9.41 6.89
N LEU A 672 -9.37 8.90 7.15
CA LEU A 672 -10.61 9.69 7.18
C LEU A 672 -11.01 9.96 8.64
N PRO A 673 -11.53 11.16 8.97
CA PRO A 673 -11.95 11.44 10.32
C PRO A 673 -13.22 10.66 10.68
N ASP A 674 -13.24 10.07 11.86
CA ASP A 674 -14.46 9.55 12.49
C ASP A 674 -15.36 10.72 12.99
N PRO A 675 -16.57 10.46 13.53
CA PRO A 675 -17.45 11.52 14.06
C PRO A 675 -16.82 12.39 15.16
N ALA A 676 -15.79 11.89 15.85
CA ALA A 676 -15.06 12.62 16.88
C ALA A 676 -13.82 13.37 16.32
N GLY A 677 -13.54 13.24 15.03
CA GLY A 677 -12.41 13.86 14.34
C GLY A 677 -11.10 13.07 14.44
N ASN A 678 -11.12 11.84 14.98
CA ASN A 678 -9.93 11.00 15.05
C ASN A 678 -9.68 10.31 13.70
N PRO A 679 -8.41 10.09 13.31
CA PRO A 679 -8.10 9.39 12.08
C PRO A 679 -8.55 7.92 12.11
N ARG A 680 -9.20 7.48 11.03
CA ARG A 680 -9.58 6.09 10.76
C ARG A 680 -8.97 5.64 9.43
N THR A 681 -8.32 4.49 9.45
CA THR A 681 -7.77 3.87 8.24
C THR A 681 -8.89 3.29 7.37
N VAL A 682 -8.94 3.70 6.11
CA VAL A 682 -9.90 3.22 5.10
C VAL A 682 -9.15 2.82 3.84
N THR A 683 -9.29 1.57 3.39
CA THR A 683 -8.43 0.99 2.35
C THR A 683 -9.23 0.30 1.25
N SER A 684 -8.69 0.30 0.03
CA SER A 684 -9.18 -0.50 -1.09
C SER A 684 -8.00 -0.94 -1.97
N ALA A 685 -8.12 -2.10 -2.60
CA ALA A 685 -7.06 -2.80 -3.32
C ALA A 685 -7.39 -3.05 -4.79
N SER A 686 -7.91 -2.05 -5.50
CA SER A 686 -8.21 -2.15 -6.94
C SER A 686 -9.24 -3.26 -7.23
N SER A 687 -8.96 -4.17 -8.17
CA SER A 687 -9.77 -5.34 -8.52
C SER A 687 -8.91 -6.44 -9.19
N PHE A 688 -9.51 -7.61 -9.40
CA PHE A 688 -8.96 -8.77 -10.13
C PHE A 688 -7.68 -9.37 -9.51
N GLY A 689 -7.53 -9.22 -8.19
CA GLY A 689 -6.34 -9.66 -7.46
C GLY A 689 -5.06 -8.93 -7.87
N ARG A 690 -5.16 -7.72 -8.43
CA ARG A 690 -4.02 -6.94 -8.92
C ARG A 690 -3.25 -6.21 -7.82
N VAL A 691 -3.90 -5.92 -6.69
CA VAL A 691 -3.32 -5.27 -5.52
C VAL A 691 -3.78 -6.01 -4.26
N VAL A 692 -2.94 -6.01 -3.23
CA VAL A 692 -3.29 -6.41 -1.86
C VAL A 692 -2.90 -5.28 -0.91
N THR A 693 -3.79 -4.93 0.01
CA THR A 693 -3.47 -4.02 1.11
C THR A 693 -2.94 -4.83 2.30
N GLU A 694 -1.72 -4.54 2.75
CA GLU A 694 -1.20 -4.99 4.05
C GLU A 694 -1.46 -3.90 5.09
N THR A 695 -2.24 -4.22 6.12
CA THR A 695 -2.51 -3.32 7.25
C THR A 695 -1.98 -3.92 8.54
N ARG A 696 -1.18 -3.18 9.30
CA ARG A 696 -0.77 -3.52 10.66
C ARG A 696 -1.73 -2.85 11.65
N LEU A 697 -2.49 -3.65 12.39
CA LEU A 697 -3.37 -3.21 13.48
C LEU A 697 -2.75 -3.59 14.83
N PRO A 698 -2.06 -2.66 15.51
CA PRO A 698 -1.57 -2.90 16.86
C PRO A 698 -2.74 -2.90 17.85
N VAL A 699 -3.03 -4.06 18.45
CA VAL A 699 -4.10 -4.25 19.45
C VAL A 699 -3.49 -4.29 20.84
N ASP A 700 -3.86 -3.37 21.72
CA ASP A 700 -3.38 -3.34 23.10
C ASP A 700 -3.96 -4.53 23.90
N ARG A 701 -3.08 -5.38 24.43
CA ARG A 701 -3.46 -6.62 25.14
C ARG A 701 -4.27 -6.39 26.42
N ARG A 702 -4.24 -5.17 26.98
CA ARG A 702 -4.94 -4.83 28.22
C ARG A 702 -6.36 -4.38 27.96
N THR A 703 -6.57 -3.59 26.90
CA THR A 703 -7.86 -3.04 26.51
C THR A 703 -8.59 -3.92 25.50
N GLY A 704 -7.85 -4.70 24.70
CA GLY A 704 -8.37 -5.44 23.56
C GLY A 704 -8.66 -4.56 22.33
N ASP A 705 -8.27 -3.28 22.38
CA ASP A 705 -8.62 -2.25 21.41
C ASP A 705 -7.42 -1.87 20.53
N VAL A 706 -7.69 -1.34 19.34
CA VAL A 706 -6.66 -0.91 18.39
C VAL A 706 -6.04 0.42 18.83
N VAL A 707 -4.72 0.49 18.83
CA VAL A 707 -4.00 1.75 19.00
C VAL A 707 -3.98 2.48 17.66
N ARG A 708 -5.06 3.20 17.34
CA ARG A 708 -5.30 3.79 16.01
C ARG A 708 -4.16 4.65 15.47
N ASP A 709 -3.54 5.45 16.32
CA ASP A 709 -2.40 6.31 15.93
C ASP A 709 -1.17 5.53 15.45
N GLN A 710 -1.14 4.20 15.66
CA GLN A 710 -0.08 3.31 15.25
C GLN A 710 -0.48 2.36 14.10
N VAL A 711 -1.70 2.50 13.57
CA VAL A 711 -2.14 1.73 12.39
C VAL A 711 -1.39 2.21 11.16
N ALA A 712 -0.85 1.28 10.39
CA ALA A 712 -0.17 1.56 9.13
C ALA A 712 -0.67 0.61 8.05
N ALA A 713 -0.86 1.12 6.83
CA ALA A 713 -1.31 0.33 5.69
C ALA A 713 -0.45 0.62 4.44
N MET A 714 -0.24 -0.41 3.61
CA MET A 714 0.45 -0.30 2.33
C MET A 714 -0.23 -1.15 1.26
N ASN A 715 -0.42 -0.58 0.07
CA ASN A 715 -0.88 -1.30 -1.10
C ASN A 715 0.31 -1.89 -1.85
N HIS A 716 0.22 -3.18 -2.12
CA HIS A 716 1.24 -3.97 -2.79
C HIS A 716 0.72 -4.45 -4.15
N LEU A 717 1.46 -4.17 -5.21
CA LEU A 717 1.18 -4.76 -6.50
C LEU A 717 1.39 -6.28 -6.46
N VAL A 718 0.45 -7.03 -7.01
CA VAL A 718 0.58 -8.48 -7.22
C VAL A 718 1.29 -8.69 -8.55
N THR A 719 2.60 -8.49 -8.56
CA THR A 719 3.39 -8.52 -9.80
C THR A 719 3.48 -9.93 -10.37
N ARG A 720 3.48 -10.06 -11.69
CA ARG A 720 3.64 -11.35 -12.39
C ARG A 720 5.11 -11.80 -12.46
N THR A 721 5.88 -11.51 -11.42
CA THR A 721 7.31 -11.79 -11.32
C THR A 721 7.56 -12.80 -10.21
N GLY A 722 8.37 -13.82 -10.48
CA GLY A 722 8.68 -14.86 -9.50
C GLY A 722 7.93 -16.17 -9.79
N ALA A 723 8.00 -17.09 -8.82
CA ALA A 723 7.37 -18.40 -8.94
C ALA A 723 5.86 -18.32 -8.71
N LYS A 724 5.10 -19.03 -9.55
CA LYS A 724 3.66 -19.26 -9.36
C LYS A 724 3.42 -20.15 -8.15
N ASP A 725 2.33 -19.89 -7.44
CA ASP A 725 1.90 -20.76 -6.35
C ASP A 725 1.38 -22.11 -6.86
N ALA A 726 1.98 -23.21 -6.39
CA ALA A 726 1.69 -24.55 -6.90
C ALA A 726 0.29 -25.06 -6.55
N ASP A 727 -0.28 -24.65 -5.42
CA ASP A 727 -1.64 -25.06 -5.03
C ASP A 727 -2.67 -24.39 -5.95
N GLN A 728 -2.45 -23.12 -6.27
CA GLN A 728 -3.27 -22.39 -7.23
C GLN A 728 -3.13 -22.95 -8.66
N THR A 729 -1.91 -23.30 -9.08
CA THR A 729 -1.69 -23.97 -10.37
C THR A 729 -2.52 -25.25 -10.46
N ALA A 730 -2.54 -26.06 -9.40
CA ALA A 730 -3.33 -27.30 -9.38
C ALA A 730 -4.84 -27.07 -9.49
N VAL A 731 -5.38 -26.03 -8.83
CA VAL A 731 -6.79 -25.63 -8.96
C VAL A 731 -7.10 -25.23 -10.40
N ILE A 732 -6.29 -24.33 -10.98
CA ILE A 732 -6.49 -23.85 -12.35
C ILE A 732 -6.42 -25.01 -13.35
N ASP A 733 -5.43 -25.89 -13.24
CA ASP A 733 -5.25 -27.02 -14.16
C ASP A 733 -6.41 -28.02 -14.09
N LYS A 734 -6.92 -28.30 -12.88
CA LYS A 734 -8.11 -29.16 -12.67
C LYS A 734 -9.31 -28.62 -13.45
N TRP A 735 -9.66 -27.35 -13.24
CA TRP A 735 -10.86 -26.76 -13.85
C TRP A 735 -10.69 -26.48 -15.34
N LYS A 736 -9.47 -26.17 -15.81
CA LYS A 736 -9.17 -26.07 -17.24
C LYS A 736 -9.35 -27.40 -17.97
N ALA A 737 -8.94 -28.50 -17.35
CA ALA A 737 -9.12 -29.82 -17.95
C ALA A 737 -10.60 -30.16 -18.15
N LEU A 738 -11.47 -29.75 -17.22
CA LEU A 738 -12.92 -29.94 -17.32
C LEU A 738 -13.56 -29.01 -18.36
N SER A 739 -13.11 -27.76 -18.44
CA SER A 739 -13.70 -26.76 -19.35
C SER A 739 -13.22 -26.89 -20.80
N ALA A 740 -12.04 -27.47 -21.03
CA ALA A 740 -11.38 -27.53 -22.35
C ALA A 740 -12.25 -27.99 -23.53
N PRO A 741 -13.12 -29.04 -23.41
CA PRO A 741 -13.96 -29.47 -24.52
C PRO A 741 -14.95 -28.38 -24.98
N LEU A 742 -15.50 -27.60 -24.04
CA LEU A 742 -16.40 -26.51 -24.35
C LEU A 742 -15.61 -25.25 -24.73
N ALA A 743 -14.57 -24.92 -23.97
CA ALA A 743 -13.74 -23.75 -24.14
C ALA A 743 -13.20 -23.64 -25.57
N ASN A 744 -12.61 -24.73 -26.08
CA ASN A 744 -11.91 -24.77 -27.37
C ASN A 744 -12.84 -24.99 -28.57
N ARG A 745 -14.16 -25.05 -28.36
CA ARG A 745 -15.11 -25.20 -29.47
C ARG A 745 -15.12 -23.92 -30.29
N VAL A 746 -14.71 -23.99 -31.55
CA VAL A 746 -14.82 -22.86 -32.50
C VAL A 746 -16.30 -22.56 -32.76
N VAL A 747 -16.69 -21.30 -32.55
CA VAL A 747 -18.06 -20.78 -32.72
C VAL A 747 -18.16 -19.76 -33.86
N GLY A 748 -17.09 -19.55 -34.63
CA GLY A 748 -17.09 -18.66 -35.78
C GLY A 748 -15.69 -18.14 -36.10
N SER A 749 -15.62 -17.12 -36.94
CA SER A 749 -14.38 -16.37 -37.17
C SER A 749 -14.65 -14.90 -37.45
N VAL A 750 -13.65 -14.05 -37.28
CA VAL A 750 -13.69 -12.61 -37.57
C VAL A 750 -12.73 -12.24 -38.71
N THR A 751 -13.02 -11.17 -39.46
CA THR A 751 -12.15 -10.68 -40.55
C THR A 751 -11.14 -9.61 -40.12
N ALA A 752 -11.31 -9.03 -38.94
CA ALA A 752 -10.44 -8.05 -38.31
C ALA A 752 -10.74 -7.99 -36.80
N ASP A 753 -9.95 -7.24 -36.03
CA ASP A 753 -10.24 -6.99 -34.62
C ASP A 753 -11.59 -6.26 -34.48
N ILE A 754 -12.44 -6.74 -33.58
CA ILE A 754 -13.71 -6.12 -33.19
C ILE A 754 -13.58 -5.74 -31.72
N THR A 755 -13.41 -4.46 -31.47
CA THR A 755 -13.00 -3.94 -30.16
C THR A 755 -14.11 -3.13 -29.50
N ARG A 756 -14.05 -3.06 -28.18
CA ARG A 756 -14.82 -2.10 -27.39
C ARG A 756 -14.23 -0.71 -27.54
N SER A 757 -14.98 0.30 -27.10
CA SER A 757 -14.44 1.64 -26.94
C SER A 757 -13.42 1.68 -25.80
N GLU A 758 -12.40 2.53 -25.94
CA GLU A 758 -11.43 2.76 -24.86
C GLU A 758 -12.12 3.32 -23.62
N THR A 759 -13.10 4.18 -23.83
CA THR A 759 -13.93 4.84 -22.82
C THR A 759 -15.40 4.46 -23.04
N ARG A 760 -16.17 4.18 -21.98
CA ARG A 760 -17.59 3.77 -22.08
C ARG A 760 -18.52 4.86 -22.66
N ASP A 761 -17.98 5.99 -23.10
CA ASP A 761 -18.71 7.16 -23.59
C ASP A 761 -18.72 7.29 -25.13
N ALA A 762 -18.22 6.30 -25.87
CA ALA A 762 -18.19 6.28 -27.33
C ALA A 762 -18.81 5.00 -27.91
N GLU A 763 -19.36 5.09 -29.11
CA GLU A 763 -19.87 3.93 -29.86
C GLU A 763 -18.72 2.96 -30.14
N SER A 764 -19.01 1.65 -30.09
CA SER A 764 -17.99 0.63 -30.36
C SER A 764 -18.49 -0.47 -31.27
N ASP A 765 -17.59 -0.97 -32.11
CA ASP A 765 -17.83 -2.09 -33.00
C ASP A 765 -18.36 -3.31 -32.24
N LEU A 766 -17.78 -3.61 -31.07
CA LEU A 766 -18.18 -4.80 -30.33
C LEU A 766 -19.55 -4.69 -29.67
N ALA A 767 -19.91 -3.53 -29.10
CA ALA A 767 -21.25 -3.33 -28.54
C ALA A 767 -22.34 -3.40 -29.64
N ASN A 768 -22.04 -2.88 -30.83
CA ASN A 768 -22.90 -3.00 -32.00
C ASN A 768 -23.03 -4.45 -32.49
N LEU A 769 -21.93 -5.22 -32.50
CA LEU A 769 -21.96 -6.63 -32.86
C LEU A 769 -22.85 -7.44 -31.90
N VAL A 770 -22.72 -7.21 -30.60
CA VAL A 770 -23.55 -7.86 -29.58
C VAL A 770 -25.03 -7.48 -29.79
N ALA A 771 -25.34 -6.20 -30.02
CA ALA A 771 -26.71 -5.77 -30.33
C ALA A 771 -27.24 -6.45 -31.62
N ASP A 772 -26.42 -6.61 -32.66
CA ASP A 772 -26.80 -7.35 -33.88
C ASP A 772 -27.12 -8.81 -33.59
N ALA A 773 -26.32 -9.48 -32.76
CA ALA A 773 -26.54 -10.86 -32.36
C ALA A 773 -27.84 -11.02 -31.56
N GLN A 774 -28.08 -10.14 -30.60
CA GLN A 774 -29.31 -10.14 -29.79
C GLN A 774 -30.56 -9.89 -30.63
N LEU A 775 -30.49 -8.93 -31.57
CA LEU A 775 -31.59 -8.69 -32.52
C LEU A 775 -31.84 -9.93 -33.39
N ALA A 776 -30.79 -10.55 -33.93
CA ALA A 776 -30.91 -11.76 -34.74
C ALA A 776 -31.59 -12.89 -33.97
N ALA A 777 -31.23 -13.11 -32.71
CA ALA A 777 -31.79 -14.16 -31.86
C ALA A 777 -33.29 -13.97 -31.54
N THR A 778 -33.76 -12.72 -31.46
CA THR A 778 -35.11 -12.37 -30.96
C THR A 778 -36.05 -11.80 -32.02
N SER A 779 -35.57 -11.57 -33.25
CA SER A 779 -36.36 -10.99 -34.35
C SER A 779 -37.51 -11.85 -34.85
N ALA A 780 -37.42 -13.18 -34.70
CA ALA A 780 -38.49 -14.08 -35.10
C ALA A 780 -39.73 -13.86 -34.20
N PRO A 781 -40.96 -13.81 -34.75
CA PRO A 781 -42.18 -13.53 -33.97
C PRO A 781 -42.35 -14.43 -32.74
N GLU A 782 -41.97 -15.70 -32.85
CA GLU A 782 -42.03 -16.69 -31.77
C GLU A 782 -40.93 -16.54 -30.70
N ARG A 783 -39.89 -15.73 -30.96
CA ARG A 783 -38.77 -15.46 -30.05
C ARG A 783 -38.76 -14.02 -29.49
N GLY A 784 -39.82 -13.26 -29.74
CA GLY A 784 -39.95 -11.89 -29.27
C GLY A 784 -40.45 -10.95 -30.36
N GLY A 785 -40.08 -11.17 -31.62
CA GLY A 785 -40.42 -10.27 -32.73
C GLY A 785 -39.67 -8.94 -32.69
N ALA A 786 -38.48 -8.91 -32.09
CA ALA A 786 -37.70 -7.69 -31.89
C ALA A 786 -37.34 -7.01 -33.21
N GLN A 787 -37.40 -5.68 -33.21
CA GLN A 787 -37.04 -4.80 -34.32
C GLN A 787 -35.75 -4.01 -34.03
N ILE A 788 -35.47 -3.77 -32.75
CA ILE A 788 -34.34 -3.02 -32.25
C ILE A 788 -33.68 -3.84 -31.13
N ALA A 789 -32.34 -3.82 -31.04
CA ALA A 789 -31.62 -4.22 -29.84
C ALA A 789 -30.73 -3.10 -29.32
N LEU A 790 -30.62 -3.01 -28.00
CA LEU A 790 -29.76 -2.06 -27.30
C LEU A 790 -28.88 -2.82 -26.29
N MET A 791 -27.59 -2.50 -26.28
CA MET A 791 -26.59 -3.15 -25.42
C MET A 791 -25.79 -2.11 -24.64
N ASN A 792 -25.71 -2.25 -23.31
CA ASN A 792 -24.90 -1.36 -22.49
C ASN A 792 -23.40 -1.69 -22.62
N PRO A 793 -22.52 -0.67 -22.67
CA PRO A 793 -21.09 -0.90 -22.85
C PRO A 793 -20.45 -1.62 -21.64
N GLY A 794 -21.07 -1.52 -20.46
CA GLY A 794 -20.64 -2.23 -19.25
C GLY A 794 -20.83 -3.75 -19.34
N GLY A 795 -21.77 -4.21 -20.17
CA GLY A 795 -22.06 -5.64 -20.39
C GLY A 795 -21.12 -6.32 -21.39
N VAL A 796 -20.21 -5.58 -22.03
CA VAL A 796 -19.24 -6.11 -23.01
C VAL A 796 -17.83 -6.09 -22.43
N ARG A 797 -17.21 -7.26 -22.22
CA ARG A 797 -16.10 -7.42 -21.24
C ARG A 797 -14.73 -7.75 -21.83
N ALA A 798 -14.66 -8.35 -23.00
CA ALA A 798 -13.42 -8.61 -23.73
C ALA A 798 -13.53 -8.18 -25.19
N ASP A 799 -12.39 -7.98 -25.87
CA ASP A 799 -12.34 -7.70 -27.30
C ASP A 799 -12.21 -9.00 -28.10
N LEU A 800 -12.67 -9.03 -29.36
CA LEU A 800 -12.41 -10.13 -30.29
C LEU A 800 -11.25 -9.74 -31.22
N VAL A 801 -10.10 -10.41 -31.08
CA VAL A 801 -8.86 -10.06 -31.78
C VAL A 801 -8.49 -11.11 -32.83
N HIS A 802 -8.32 -10.69 -34.08
CA HIS A 802 -8.06 -11.56 -35.23
C HIS A 802 -6.73 -12.29 -35.14
N ALA A 803 -5.69 -11.65 -34.61
CA ALA A 803 -4.36 -12.26 -34.53
C ALA A 803 -4.20 -13.21 -33.33
N SER A 804 -5.20 -13.32 -32.47
CA SER A 804 -5.13 -14.10 -31.25
C SER A 804 -5.43 -15.57 -31.49
N SER A 805 -4.83 -16.42 -30.65
CA SER A 805 -5.14 -17.84 -30.51
C SER A 805 -5.06 -18.16 -29.02
N THR A 806 -6.19 -18.15 -28.33
CA THR A 806 -6.26 -18.42 -26.89
C THR A 806 -6.28 -19.92 -26.59
N GLY A 807 -6.79 -20.74 -27.52
CA GLY A 807 -6.89 -22.20 -27.45
C GLY A 807 -6.07 -22.96 -28.50
N GLY A 808 -5.23 -22.30 -29.29
CA GLY A 808 -4.45 -22.93 -30.38
C GLY A 808 -5.17 -22.96 -31.74
N GLU A 809 -6.33 -22.30 -31.86
CA GLU A 809 -7.11 -22.08 -33.08
C GLU A 809 -6.37 -21.23 -34.13
N ALA A 810 -6.84 -21.29 -35.38
CA ALA A 810 -6.24 -20.54 -36.48
C ALA A 810 -6.57 -19.03 -36.37
N PRO A 811 -5.70 -18.11 -36.86
CA PRO A 811 -5.98 -16.68 -36.82
C PRO A 811 -7.35 -16.33 -37.39
N GLY A 812 -8.10 -15.55 -36.63
CA GLY A 812 -9.47 -15.14 -36.93
C GLY A 812 -10.53 -16.09 -36.41
N GLU A 813 -10.24 -17.36 -36.09
CA GLU A 813 -11.21 -18.24 -35.43
C GLU A 813 -11.54 -17.72 -34.03
N ILE A 814 -12.82 -17.82 -33.65
CA ILE A 814 -13.31 -17.44 -32.32
C ILE A 814 -13.79 -18.70 -31.62
N THR A 815 -13.27 -18.94 -30.43
CA THR A 815 -13.67 -20.04 -29.54
C THR A 815 -14.86 -19.66 -28.67
N TYR A 816 -15.53 -20.65 -28.07
CA TYR A 816 -16.61 -20.41 -27.12
C TYR A 816 -16.11 -19.63 -25.89
N ALA A 817 -14.90 -19.91 -25.40
CA ALA A 817 -14.30 -19.18 -24.30
C ALA A 817 -14.09 -17.69 -24.62
N GLU A 818 -13.65 -17.36 -25.84
CA GLU A 818 -13.51 -15.97 -26.28
C GLU A 818 -14.86 -15.27 -26.41
N ALA A 819 -15.87 -15.94 -26.97
CA ALA A 819 -17.23 -15.40 -27.02
C ALA A 819 -17.80 -15.17 -25.61
N PHE A 820 -17.56 -16.11 -24.68
CA PHE A 820 -17.98 -15.97 -23.28
C PHE A 820 -17.29 -14.79 -22.60
N ALA A 821 -15.99 -14.59 -22.85
CA ALA A 821 -15.27 -13.45 -22.31
C ALA A 821 -15.86 -12.10 -22.79
N VAL A 822 -16.56 -12.06 -23.93
CA VAL A 822 -17.29 -10.87 -24.38
C VAL A 822 -18.54 -10.62 -23.52
N GLN A 823 -19.34 -11.65 -23.22
CA GLN A 823 -20.57 -11.58 -22.41
C GLN A 823 -20.56 -12.62 -21.27
N PRO A 824 -19.83 -12.38 -20.17
CA PRO A 824 -19.59 -13.39 -19.13
C PRO A 824 -20.70 -13.49 -18.07
N PHE A 825 -21.76 -12.70 -18.19
CA PHE A 825 -22.81 -12.60 -17.17
C PHE A 825 -23.88 -13.70 -17.28
N ALA A 826 -23.78 -14.57 -18.30
CA ALA A 826 -24.80 -15.59 -18.61
C ALA A 826 -26.23 -15.03 -18.56
N GLY A 827 -26.40 -13.82 -19.11
CA GLY A 827 -27.63 -13.06 -18.99
C GLY A 827 -28.71 -13.61 -19.90
N SER A 828 -29.97 -13.44 -19.53
CA SER A 828 -31.07 -13.68 -20.47
C SER A 828 -31.38 -12.43 -21.29
N LEU A 829 -31.83 -12.62 -22.53
CA LEU A 829 -32.43 -11.58 -23.38
C LEU A 829 -33.91 -11.46 -23.09
N VAL A 830 -34.45 -10.27 -23.28
CA VAL A 830 -35.87 -10.01 -23.15
C VAL A 830 -36.32 -8.94 -24.13
N SER A 831 -37.45 -9.18 -24.78
CA SER A 831 -38.11 -8.25 -25.68
C SER A 831 -39.30 -7.59 -24.98
N VAL A 832 -39.38 -6.27 -25.09
CA VAL A 832 -40.44 -5.43 -24.53
C VAL A 832 -41.04 -4.51 -25.60
N ASP A 833 -42.29 -4.12 -25.38
CA ASP A 833 -42.98 -3.12 -26.19
C ASP A 833 -42.67 -1.73 -25.63
N LEU A 834 -42.05 -0.88 -26.45
CA LEU A 834 -41.72 0.50 -26.11
C LEU A 834 -42.25 1.45 -27.17
N THR A 835 -42.75 2.61 -26.76
CA THR A 835 -43.11 3.68 -27.68
C THR A 835 -41.88 4.38 -28.23
N GLY A 836 -41.97 5.04 -29.39
CA GLY A 836 -40.88 5.84 -29.93
C GLY A 836 -40.38 6.91 -28.96
N ALA A 837 -41.28 7.49 -28.16
CA ALA A 837 -40.93 8.42 -27.09
C ALA A 837 -40.14 7.76 -25.93
N GLN A 838 -40.50 6.53 -25.56
CA GLN A 838 -39.73 5.79 -24.54
C GLN A 838 -38.35 5.38 -25.05
N ILE A 839 -38.21 5.02 -26.32
CA ILE A 839 -36.92 4.72 -26.94
C ILE A 839 -36.03 5.95 -26.94
N GLU A 840 -36.56 7.12 -27.29
CA GLU A 840 -35.84 8.39 -27.21
C GLU A 840 -35.38 8.69 -25.79
N LYS A 841 -36.26 8.54 -24.80
CA LYS A 841 -35.92 8.73 -23.39
C LYS A 841 -34.84 7.77 -22.89
N ILE A 842 -34.84 6.51 -23.34
CA ILE A 842 -33.75 5.55 -23.06
C ILE A 842 -32.42 6.03 -23.66
N LEU A 843 -32.44 6.60 -24.86
CA LEU A 843 -31.23 7.16 -25.47
C LEU A 843 -30.75 8.41 -24.73
N GLU A 844 -31.65 9.22 -24.16
CA GLU A 844 -31.30 10.32 -23.25
C GLU A 844 -30.69 9.83 -21.94
N GLU A 845 -31.22 8.73 -21.39
CA GLU A 845 -30.71 8.08 -20.18
C GLU A 845 -29.26 7.58 -20.33
N GLN A 846 -28.67 7.59 -21.54
CA GLN A 846 -27.22 7.35 -21.71
C GLN A 846 -26.35 8.41 -21.04
N PHE A 847 -26.90 9.61 -20.83
CA PHE A 847 -26.21 10.77 -20.28
C PHE A 847 -26.69 11.04 -18.84
N ASN A 848 -25.77 11.04 -17.89
CA ASN A 848 -26.05 11.23 -16.48
C ASN A 848 -25.23 12.36 -15.87
N ASP A 849 -25.84 13.19 -15.02
CA ASP A 849 -25.20 14.23 -14.22
C ASP A 849 -25.36 14.05 -12.70
N SER A 850 -26.06 13.00 -12.26
CA SER A 850 -26.35 12.74 -10.84
C SER A 850 -25.13 12.30 -10.01
N GLY A 851 -24.03 11.88 -10.66
CA GLY A 851 -22.81 11.42 -9.99
C GLY A 851 -22.88 10.01 -9.39
N THR A 852 -24.02 9.32 -9.52
CA THR A 852 -24.22 7.94 -9.00
C THR A 852 -23.58 6.86 -9.89
N ARG A 853 -23.25 7.19 -11.14
CA ARG A 853 -22.51 6.34 -12.07
C ARG A 853 -21.69 7.16 -13.06
N ALA A 854 -20.97 6.49 -13.96
CA ALA A 854 -20.24 7.12 -15.06
C ALA A 854 -21.13 8.15 -15.81
N PRO A 855 -20.59 9.34 -16.16
CA PRO A 855 -21.39 10.42 -16.78
C PRO A 855 -22.02 10.06 -18.13
N THR A 856 -21.44 9.11 -18.85
CA THR A 856 -21.96 8.63 -20.13
C THR A 856 -21.76 7.13 -20.23
N LEU A 857 -22.80 6.41 -20.62
CA LEU A 857 -22.75 5.02 -21.08
C LEU A 857 -23.34 4.93 -22.49
N MET A 858 -22.49 4.95 -23.50
CA MET A 858 -22.91 4.90 -24.89
C MET A 858 -23.37 3.48 -25.25
N LEU A 859 -24.67 3.33 -25.52
CA LEU A 859 -25.30 2.08 -25.92
C LEU A 859 -24.80 1.64 -27.30
N GLY A 860 -24.48 0.36 -27.42
CA GLY A 860 -24.45 -0.33 -28.71
C GLY A 860 -25.86 -0.45 -29.26
N VAL A 861 -26.02 -0.17 -30.55
CA VAL A 861 -27.33 -0.20 -31.23
C VAL A 861 -27.30 -1.22 -32.34
N SER A 862 -28.39 -2.00 -32.50
CA SER A 862 -28.49 -2.99 -33.57
C SER A 862 -28.56 -2.34 -34.96
N LYS A 863 -28.16 -3.10 -35.97
CA LYS A 863 -28.24 -2.73 -37.38
C LYS A 863 -29.66 -2.33 -37.72
N GLY A 864 -29.79 -1.17 -38.39
CA GLY A 864 -31.06 -0.58 -38.74
C GLY A 864 -31.43 0.61 -37.85
N LEU A 865 -31.00 0.63 -36.58
CA LEU A 865 -31.18 1.80 -35.72
C LEU A 865 -30.02 2.79 -35.89
N THR A 866 -30.33 4.05 -36.17
CA THR A 866 -29.35 5.15 -36.11
C THR A 866 -29.93 6.34 -35.37
N TYR A 867 -29.07 7.17 -34.76
CA TYR A 867 -29.48 8.43 -34.15
C TYR A 867 -28.33 9.43 -34.08
N SER A 868 -28.64 10.68 -33.73
CA SER A 868 -27.66 11.72 -33.51
C SER A 868 -27.87 12.41 -32.17
N PHE A 869 -26.78 12.89 -31.57
CA PHE A 869 -26.82 13.56 -30.27
C PHE A 869 -25.84 14.74 -30.20
N SER A 870 -26.05 15.71 -29.30
CA SER A 870 -25.06 16.77 -29.01
C SER A 870 -24.74 16.81 -27.52
N ARG A 871 -23.46 16.64 -27.15
CA ARG A 871 -23.02 16.76 -25.74
C ARG A 871 -23.17 18.18 -25.19
N SER A 872 -23.23 19.18 -26.07
CA SER A 872 -23.37 20.58 -25.68
C SER A 872 -24.80 20.95 -25.26
N ALA A 873 -25.78 20.11 -25.61
CA ALA A 873 -27.17 20.28 -25.20
C ALA A 873 -27.40 19.89 -23.73
N PRO A 874 -28.44 20.45 -23.07
CA PRO A 874 -28.84 20.07 -21.72
C PRO A 874 -29.12 18.57 -21.61
N VAL A 875 -28.83 17.97 -20.44
CA VAL A 875 -29.21 16.58 -20.14
C VAL A 875 -30.72 16.44 -20.26
N GLY A 876 -31.19 15.43 -21.00
CA GLY A 876 -32.60 15.23 -21.34
C GLY A 876 -33.04 15.89 -22.65
N ASP A 877 -32.17 16.66 -23.31
CA ASP A 877 -32.38 17.26 -24.65
C ASP A 877 -31.16 17.01 -25.57
N ARG A 878 -30.36 15.96 -25.31
CA ARG A 878 -29.13 15.67 -26.09
C ARG A 878 -29.40 14.92 -27.37
N ILE A 879 -30.46 14.13 -27.45
CA ILE A 879 -30.92 13.36 -28.59
C ILE A 879 -31.90 14.24 -29.39
N ASP A 880 -31.73 14.30 -30.70
CA ASP A 880 -32.78 14.86 -31.57
C ASP A 880 -33.77 13.74 -31.93
N PRO A 881 -35.04 13.76 -31.49
CA PRO A 881 -36.01 12.71 -31.80
C PRO A 881 -36.20 12.50 -33.31
N SER A 882 -35.99 13.53 -34.13
CA SER A 882 -36.12 13.43 -35.59
C SER A 882 -34.94 12.68 -36.25
N SER A 883 -33.83 12.55 -35.53
CA SER A 883 -32.64 11.82 -35.96
C SER A 883 -32.74 10.31 -35.72
N ILE A 884 -33.61 9.87 -34.81
CA ILE A 884 -33.76 8.46 -34.45
C ILE A 884 -34.49 7.73 -35.59
N LYS A 885 -33.78 6.85 -36.28
CA LYS A 885 -34.29 6.16 -37.48
C LYS A 885 -34.14 4.66 -37.33
N LEU A 886 -35.20 3.92 -37.68
CA LEU A 886 -35.18 2.49 -37.88
C LEU A 886 -35.32 2.20 -39.38
N ASP A 887 -34.33 1.52 -39.96
CA ASP A 887 -34.23 1.22 -41.39
C ASP A 887 -34.36 2.46 -42.29
N GLY A 888 -33.89 3.61 -41.79
CA GLY A 888 -33.93 4.90 -42.48
C GLY A 888 -35.22 5.71 -42.28
N GLU A 889 -36.24 5.14 -41.63
CA GLU A 889 -37.48 5.83 -41.28
C GLU A 889 -37.43 6.38 -39.86
N THR A 890 -37.76 7.66 -39.68
CA THR A 890 -37.81 8.29 -38.35
C THR A 890 -38.85 7.62 -37.46
N LEU A 891 -38.48 7.30 -36.22
CA LEU A 891 -39.41 6.76 -35.24
C LEU A 891 -40.55 7.74 -34.95
N LYS A 892 -41.75 7.21 -34.79
CA LYS A 892 -42.92 8.02 -34.41
C LYS A 892 -43.13 7.92 -32.90
N PRO A 893 -43.29 9.04 -32.17
CA PRO A 893 -43.35 9.04 -30.71
C PRO A 893 -44.38 8.07 -30.11
N ASP A 894 -45.59 8.03 -30.68
CA ASP A 894 -46.71 7.22 -30.16
C ASP A 894 -46.78 5.80 -30.75
N THR A 895 -45.88 5.46 -31.69
CA THR A 895 -45.83 4.11 -32.28
C THR A 895 -45.08 3.18 -31.34
N THR A 896 -45.63 1.99 -31.10
CA THR A 896 -44.96 0.92 -30.38
C THR A 896 -43.98 0.17 -31.30
N TYR A 897 -42.79 -0.06 -30.79
CA TYR A 897 -41.74 -0.85 -31.40
C TYR A 897 -41.34 -1.98 -30.44
N ARG A 898 -40.89 -3.09 -31.01
CA ARG A 898 -40.39 -4.22 -30.25
C ARG A 898 -38.90 -4.08 -30.04
N VAL A 899 -38.46 -3.98 -28.78
CA VAL A 899 -37.05 -3.75 -28.43
C VAL A 899 -36.55 -4.89 -27.56
N THR A 900 -35.43 -5.48 -27.93
CA THR A 900 -34.73 -6.48 -27.12
C THR A 900 -33.54 -5.85 -26.40
N ALA A 901 -33.25 -6.33 -25.20
CA ALA A 901 -32.03 -6.01 -24.47
C ALA A 901 -31.69 -7.18 -23.54
N ASN A 902 -30.52 -7.13 -22.92
CA ASN A 902 -30.26 -8.00 -21.78
C ASN A 902 -31.23 -7.67 -20.62
N THR A 903 -31.51 -8.68 -19.79
CA THR A 903 -32.44 -8.58 -18.66
C THR A 903 -32.07 -7.51 -17.64
N PHE A 904 -30.77 -7.19 -17.50
CA PHE A 904 -30.30 -6.10 -16.64
C PHE A 904 -30.80 -4.74 -17.12
N LEU A 905 -30.59 -4.39 -18.39
CA LEU A 905 -31.11 -3.16 -19.00
C LEU A 905 -32.64 -3.12 -18.96
N ALA A 906 -33.29 -4.24 -19.32
CA ALA A 906 -34.75 -4.31 -19.35
C ALA A 906 -35.40 -4.12 -17.98
N ALA A 907 -34.69 -4.42 -16.89
CA ALA A 907 -35.12 -4.17 -15.52
C ALA A 907 -34.83 -2.74 -15.03
N GLY A 908 -34.21 -1.89 -15.87
CA GLY A 908 -33.84 -0.52 -15.53
C GLY A 908 -32.42 -0.36 -14.99
N GLY A 909 -31.58 -1.39 -15.10
CA GLY A 909 -30.17 -1.35 -14.71
C GLY A 909 -29.38 -0.27 -15.44
N ASP A 910 -28.23 0.11 -14.91
CA ASP A 910 -27.40 1.24 -15.39
C ASP A 910 -28.17 2.59 -15.41
N GLY A 911 -29.28 2.71 -14.68
CA GLY A 911 -30.10 3.92 -14.65
C GLY A 911 -31.00 4.09 -15.88
N PHE A 912 -31.15 3.07 -16.73
CA PHE A 912 -32.05 3.09 -17.90
C PHE A 912 -33.50 2.76 -17.49
N THR A 913 -34.02 3.49 -16.49
CA THR A 913 -35.28 3.18 -15.80
C THR A 913 -36.49 3.07 -16.73
N THR A 914 -36.46 3.77 -17.87
CA THR A 914 -37.56 3.77 -18.84
C THR A 914 -37.76 2.40 -19.49
N PHE A 915 -36.73 1.56 -19.57
CA PHE A 915 -36.90 0.18 -20.04
C PHE A 915 -37.90 -0.63 -19.20
N ALA A 916 -37.90 -0.45 -17.89
CA ALA A 916 -38.78 -1.17 -16.96
C ALA A 916 -40.26 -0.75 -17.09
N GLU A 917 -40.53 0.38 -17.78
CA GLU A 917 -41.90 0.82 -18.12
C GLU A 917 -42.48 0.06 -19.34
N GLY A 918 -41.65 -0.72 -20.05
CA GLY A 918 -42.03 -1.47 -21.24
C GLY A 918 -43.06 -2.56 -20.97
N GLY A 919 -43.99 -2.75 -21.93
CA GLY A 919 -45.06 -3.74 -21.83
C GLY A 919 -44.74 -5.07 -22.51
N ASN A 920 -45.63 -6.07 -22.36
CA ASN A 920 -45.63 -7.31 -23.15
C ASN A 920 -44.29 -8.07 -23.16
N THR A 921 -43.64 -8.17 -22.01
CA THR A 921 -42.33 -8.78 -21.82
C THR A 921 -42.29 -10.24 -22.31
N VAL A 922 -41.36 -10.58 -23.21
CA VAL A 922 -41.14 -11.93 -23.74
C VAL A 922 -39.65 -12.28 -23.64
N GLY A 923 -39.32 -13.44 -23.05
CA GLY A 923 -37.94 -13.92 -22.97
C GLY A 923 -37.35 -14.26 -24.34
N GLY A 924 -36.09 -13.91 -24.55
CA GLY A 924 -35.35 -14.04 -25.80
C GLY A 924 -34.26 -15.12 -25.80
N GLY A 925 -34.16 -15.92 -24.73
CA GLY A 925 -33.11 -16.93 -24.56
C GLY A 925 -31.83 -16.36 -23.93
N ASP A 926 -30.79 -17.19 -23.92
CA ASP A 926 -29.48 -16.89 -23.33
C ASP A 926 -28.62 -16.00 -24.26
N ASP A 927 -27.94 -15.01 -23.68
CA ASP A 927 -27.23 -13.96 -24.42
C ASP A 927 -25.92 -14.45 -25.05
N ILE A 928 -25.19 -15.35 -24.38
CA ILE A 928 -24.00 -15.98 -24.94
C ILE A 928 -24.36 -16.95 -26.08
N THR A 929 -25.48 -17.66 -25.96
CA THR A 929 -26.05 -18.46 -27.05
C THR A 929 -26.40 -17.58 -28.24
N ALA A 930 -27.03 -16.41 -28.02
CA ALA A 930 -27.33 -15.47 -29.10
C ALA A 930 -26.07 -15.00 -29.84
N LEU A 931 -24.99 -14.68 -29.12
CA LEU A 931 -23.71 -14.29 -29.71
C LEU A 931 -23.04 -15.44 -30.48
N THR A 932 -22.94 -16.62 -29.86
CA THR A 932 -22.27 -17.78 -30.47
C THR A 932 -23.02 -18.32 -31.69
N ASP A 933 -24.36 -18.34 -31.66
CA ASP A 933 -25.18 -18.68 -32.82
C ASP A 933 -24.99 -17.66 -33.96
N TYR A 934 -24.91 -16.37 -33.63
CA TYR A 934 -24.67 -15.32 -34.62
C TYR A 934 -23.30 -15.46 -35.29
N LEU A 935 -22.23 -15.63 -34.49
CA LEU A 935 -20.88 -15.86 -34.98
C LEU A 935 -20.81 -17.11 -35.86
N THR A 936 -21.52 -18.18 -35.49
CA THR A 936 -21.57 -19.44 -36.25
C THR A 936 -22.29 -19.23 -37.59
N ALA A 937 -23.44 -18.56 -37.56
CA ALA A 937 -24.28 -18.36 -38.74
C ALA A 937 -23.72 -17.34 -39.73
N ARG A 938 -22.84 -16.43 -39.28
CA ARG A 938 -22.34 -15.29 -40.07
C ARG A 938 -20.82 -15.31 -40.30
N SER A 939 -20.15 -16.43 -40.00
CA SER A 939 -18.71 -16.58 -40.16
C SER A 939 -18.22 -16.44 -41.63
N PRO A 940 -17.15 -15.66 -41.91
CA PRO A 940 -16.46 -14.75 -41.00
C PRO A 940 -17.21 -13.43 -40.80
N VAL A 941 -17.18 -12.90 -39.57
CA VAL A 941 -17.83 -11.64 -39.19
C VAL A 941 -16.84 -10.47 -39.25
N GLY A 942 -17.22 -9.36 -39.88
CA GLY A 942 -16.41 -8.13 -39.87
C GLY A 942 -16.88 -7.14 -38.80
N PRO A 943 -16.05 -6.12 -38.47
CA PRO A 943 -16.48 -5.01 -37.61
C PRO A 943 -17.75 -4.35 -38.19
N PRO A 944 -18.82 -4.19 -37.39
CA PRO A 944 -20.08 -3.65 -37.88
C PRO A 944 -20.03 -2.15 -38.23
N GLY A 945 -19.02 -1.42 -37.78
CA GLY A 945 -18.87 0.03 -37.94
C GLY A 945 -19.44 0.81 -36.75
N THR A 946 -18.95 2.06 -36.61
CA THR A 946 -19.36 3.06 -35.61
C THR A 946 -19.99 4.29 -36.29
N ASP A 947 -20.81 4.03 -37.32
CA ASP A 947 -21.56 5.04 -38.07
C ASP A 947 -23.06 5.02 -37.75
N ARG A 948 -23.48 4.29 -36.70
CA ARG A 948 -24.89 4.21 -36.29
C ARG A 948 -25.24 5.35 -35.33
N VAL A 949 -24.27 5.88 -34.59
CA VAL A 949 -24.43 7.01 -33.68
C VAL A 949 -23.59 8.19 -34.15
N THR A 950 -24.19 9.36 -34.31
CA THR A 950 -23.48 10.57 -34.77
C THR A 950 -23.48 11.66 -33.70
N GLU A 951 -22.31 12.06 -33.22
CA GLU A 951 -22.17 13.24 -32.36
C GLU A 951 -22.18 14.52 -33.23
N LEU A 952 -23.16 15.38 -32.96
CA LEU A 952 -23.30 16.71 -33.53
C LEU A 952 -22.52 17.74 -32.67
N PRO A 953 -22.09 18.86 -33.28
CA PRO A 953 -21.33 19.91 -32.59
C PRO A 953 -21.96 20.48 -31.32
#